data_AF-A0A8C7BAZ0-F1
#
_entry.id   AF-A0A8C7BAZ0-F1
#
_cell.length_a   1.000
_cell.length_b   1.000
_cell.length_c   1.000
_cell.angle_alpha   90.00
_cell.angle_beta   90.00
_cell.angle_gamma   90.00
#
_symmetry.space_group_name_H-M   'P 1'
#
loop_
_entity.id
_entity.type
_entity.pdbx_description
1 polymer ?
#
loop_
_entity_poly.entity_id
_entity_poly.type
_entity_poly.pdbx_seq_one_letter_code
_entity_poly.pdbx_strand_id
1 'polypeptide(L)'
;MDECTDEGGRSQRCMPEFVNAAFNVTVVATNTCGTPPEEYCVQTGVTGVTKSCHLCDAGQSHLQHGAAFLTDYNNQADTTWWQSQTMLAGVQYPNSINLTLHLGKAFDITYVRLKFHTSRPESFAIYKRTREDGPWIPYQYYSGSCENTYSKANRGFIRTGGDEQQALCTDEFSDISPLTGGNVAFSTLEGRPSAYNFDNSPVLQEWVTATDIRVTLNRLNTFGDEVFNDPKVLKSYYYAISDFAVGGRCKCNGHASECVKNEFDKLVCNCKHNTYGVDCEKCLPFFNDRPWRRATAESASECLPCDCNGRSQECYFDPELYRSTGHGGHCTNCQGNTDGANCERCRENFFRLGNSEACSPCHCSPVGSLSTQCDSYGRCSCKPGVMGDKCDRCQPGYHSLTEAGCRPCSCNPSGSVDECNVETGRCVCKDNVEGFSCERCKPGFFNLEPSNPRGCTPCFCFGHSSWSSERQDIAVISDSYFPRYFIAPGKSGTAAVWREERSCLRSSSPRPPLCLFAAKFLGKQVFSYGQNLSFSFRVDRRDTRLSAEDLVLEGAGLRVSVPLIAQGNAYPSAGYLNDVTLTSARPGPGVPAAWVESCTCPVGYGGQFCEMCLSGYRRETPSLGPYSPCVLCTCNGHSETCDPETGVCDCRDNTAGPHCEKCGDGYYGDPTSGTSSDCQPCPCPGGSSCAVVPKTQEVVCTNCPTGTTGKRCELCDDGYFGDPLGRNGPVRLCRLCQCNDNIDPNAVGNCNRLTGECLKCIYNTAGFYCDRCKDGFFGNPLAPNPADKCKACACNPYGTASRQGGCSPVTGQCSCLPHVTGRDCGACEPGFFNLQSGRGCERCDCHALGSTNGQCDVRTGQCECQPGIAGQHCERCEPNHFGFGPEGCKPCDCHSEGSLSLQCKDNGRCECKQGFVGNRCDQCEENYFYNRSWPGCQECPACYRLVKDKVSCPQGICSFIHSSFIHSLFSLNLDKSFSTLIECLPGIVLNTNNEKIYKTVLLLGVLGWSPASGSLLSGEPASSCLSLCLPLCLLVMSLCQINKIKNLKKKKKKKRLCSF
;
A
#
# COMPACT_ATOMS: atom_id res chain seq x y z
N MET A 1 24.42 -26.31 -23.49
CA MET A 1 25.31 -25.22 -23.04
C MET A 1 24.93 -24.84 -21.62
N ASP A 2 25.75 -24.03 -20.93
CA ASP A 2 25.30 -23.32 -19.73
C ASP A 2 24.47 -22.11 -20.17
N GLU A 3 23.18 -22.09 -19.85
CA GLU A 3 22.26 -21.04 -20.33
C GLU A 3 22.58 -19.65 -19.74
N CYS A 4 23.37 -19.60 -18.65
CA CYS A 4 23.87 -18.34 -18.08
C CYS A 4 25.03 -17.73 -18.88
N THR A 5 25.45 -18.36 -19.99
CA THR A 5 26.48 -17.82 -20.89
C THR A 5 26.05 -17.84 -22.36
N ASP A 6 26.40 -16.80 -23.11
CA ASP A 6 26.25 -16.78 -24.57
C ASP A 6 27.28 -17.70 -25.27
N GLU A 7 27.13 -17.89 -26.59
CA GLU A 7 28.07 -18.71 -27.38
C GLU A 7 29.50 -18.15 -27.43
N GLY A 8 29.69 -16.89 -27.02
CA GLY A 8 31.00 -16.23 -26.85
C GLY A 8 31.57 -16.33 -25.43
N GLY A 9 30.89 -17.02 -24.51
CA GLY A 9 31.30 -17.19 -23.12
C GLY A 9 31.04 -15.98 -22.21
N ARG A 10 30.18 -15.04 -22.61
CA ARG A 10 29.80 -13.87 -21.80
C ARG A 10 28.57 -14.18 -20.95
N SER A 11 28.53 -13.66 -19.73
CA SER A 11 27.36 -13.74 -18.83
C SER A 11 26.08 -13.19 -19.50
N GLN A 12 24.99 -13.94 -19.44
CA GLN A 12 23.65 -13.51 -19.87
C GLN A 12 22.59 -13.92 -18.84
N ARG A 13 21.46 -13.20 -18.73
CA ARG A 13 20.40 -13.56 -17.78
C ARG A 13 19.84 -14.95 -18.08
N CYS A 14 19.95 -15.84 -17.11
CA CYS A 14 19.33 -17.16 -17.09
C CYS A 14 18.28 -17.23 -15.98
N MET A 15 17.22 -18.03 -16.17
CA MET A 15 16.12 -18.17 -15.20
C MET A 15 15.64 -19.62 -15.18
N PRO A 16 15.30 -20.21 -14.01
CA PRO A 16 14.83 -21.58 -13.96
C PRO A 16 13.54 -21.81 -14.73
N GLU A 17 13.31 -23.04 -15.18
CA GLU A 17 12.09 -23.45 -15.88
C GLU A 17 10.80 -23.06 -15.16
N PHE A 18 9.73 -22.91 -15.92
CA PHE A 18 8.40 -22.64 -15.38
C PHE A 18 7.74 -23.95 -14.95
N VAL A 19 7.37 -24.06 -13.67
CA VAL A 19 6.88 -25.30 -13.07
C VAL A 19 5.59 -25.07 -12.29
N ASN A 20 4.82 -26.15 -12.09
CA ASN A 20 3.85 -26.19 -11.01
C ASN A 20 4.59 -26.48 -9.69
N ALA A 21 4.93 -25.44 -8.94
CA ALA A 21 5.67 -25.53 -7.69
C ALA A 21 4.91 -26.26 -6.56
N ALA A 22 3.61 -26.53 -6.74
CA ALA A 22 2.82 -27.34 -5.83
C ALA A 22 2.89 -28.86 -6.14
N PHE A 23 3.30 -29.26 -7.35
CA PHE A 23 3.18 -30.65 -7.80
C PHE A 23 3.99 -31.62 -6.92
N ASN A 24 3.34 -32.68 -6.46
CA ASN A 24 3.87 -33.69 -5.54
C ASN A 24 4.38 -33.11 -4.19
N VAL A 25 3.94 -31.91 -3.80
CA VAL A 25 4.22 -31.30 -2.50
C VAL A 25 3.00 -31.49 -1.57
N THR A 26 3.23 -31.98 -0.35
CA THR A 26 2.15 -32.25 0.61
C THR A 26 1.53 -30.95 1.14
N VAL A 27 0.22 -30.81 0.97
CA VAL A 27 -0.57 -29.70 1.54
C VAL A 27 -1.07 -30.07 2.94
N VAL A 28 -0.91 -29.16 3.90
CA VAL A 28 -1.45 -29.31 5.26
C VAL A 28 -2.86 -28.72 5.33
N ALA A 29 -3.87 -29.59 5.42
CA ALA A 29 -5.28 -29.20 5.58
C ALA A 29 -5.71 -29.24 7.06
N THR A 30 -6.39 -28.19 7.54
CA THR A 30 -6.90 -28.16 8.94
C THR A 30 -8.19 -28.96 9.15
N ASN A 31 -8.75 -29.54 8.10
CA ASN A 31 -9.95 -30.37 8.12
C ASN A 31 -9.94 -31.30 6.90
N THR A 32 -10.43 -32.53 7.04
CA THR A 32 -10.57 -33.53 5.96
C THR A 32 -11.60 -34.55 6.41
N CYS A 33 -12.41 -35.11 5.50
CA CYS A 33 -13.42 -36.12 5.87
C CYS A 33 -12.81 -37.48 6.22
N GLY A 34 -13.61 -38.33 6.87
CA GLY A 34 -13.30 -39.74 7.05
C GLY A 34 -12.55 -40.12 8.33
N THR A 35 -12.45 -39.23 9.33
CA THR A 35 -12.04 -39.58 10.70
C THR A 35 -12.89 -38.81 11.73
N PRO A 36 -13.95 -39.42 12.29
CA PRO A 36 -14.51 -40.73 11.96
C PRO A 36 -15.11 -40.79 10.53
N PRO A 37 -15.38 -41.99 9.98
CA PRO A 37 -16.06 -42.14 8.70
C PRO A 37 -17.41 -41.40 8.66
N GLU A 38 -17.68 -40.67 7.57
CA GLU A 38 -18.89 -39.85 7.43
C GLU A 38 -19.56 -40.00 6.06
N GLU A 39 -20.89 -39.90 6.02
CA GLU A 39 -21.68 -39.95 4.78
C GLU A 39 -21.84 -38.54 4.20
N TYR A 40 -21.49 -38.37 2.92
CA TYR A 40 -21.65 -37.13 2.15
C TYR A 40 -22.54 -37.39 0.92
N CYS A 41 -23.20 -36.36 0.38
CA CYS A 41 -24.16 -36.51 -0.72
C CYS A 41 -23.84 -35.60 -1.90
N VAL A 42 -23.97 -36.09 -3.13
CA VAL A 42 -23.72 -35.31 -4.36
C VAL A 42 -24.99 -34.57 -4.79
N GLN A 43 -24.86 -33.30 -5.18
CA GLN A 43 -25.96 -32.49 -5.71
C GLN A 43 -26.10 -32.68 -7.22
N THR A 44 -27.06 -33.51 -7.63
CA THR A 44 -27.47 -33.67 -9.04
C THR A 44 -28.38 -32.51 -9.49
N GLY A 45 -28.32 -32.18 -10.78
CA GLY A 45 -29.12 -31.10 -11.39
C GLY A 45 -30.64 -31.36 -11.40
N VAL A 46 -31.39 -30.37 -11.87
CA VAL A 46 -32.86 -30.18 -11.69
C VAL A 46 -33.76 -31.20 -12.45
N THR A 47 -33.28 -32.42 -12.72
CA THR A 47 -34.01 -33.47 -13.46
C THR A 47 -34.00 -34.82 -12.75
N GLY A 48 -34.81 -34.94 -11.70
CA GLY A 48 -35.50 -36.20 -11.33
C GLY A 48 -34.68 -37.41 -10.84
N VAL A 49 -33.35 -37.35 -10.76
CA VAL A 49 -32.51 -38.47 -10.30
C VAL A 49 -32.02 -38.25 -8.87
N THR A 50 -32.17 -39.27 -8.03
CA THR A 50 -31.89 -39.29 -6.59
C THR A 50 -30.52 -38.70 -6.20
N LYS A 51 -30.47 -37.83 -5.18
CA LYS A 51 -29.22 -37.44 -4.50
C LYS A 51 -28.48 -38.72 -4.05
N SER A 52 -27.38 -39.07 -4.69
CA SER A 52 -26.56 -40.22 -4.31
C SER A 52 -25.67 -39.83 -3.13
N CYS A 53 -25.73 -40.60 -2.04
CA CYS A 53 -24.86 -40.43 -0.88
C CYS A 53 -23.83 -41.56 -0.83
N HIS A 54 -22.62 -41.21 -0.40
CA HIS A 54 -21.42 -42.04 -0.39
C HIS A 54 -20.71 -41.90 0.96
N LEU A 55 -19.84 -42.84 1.29
CA LEU A 55 -19.06 -42.83 2.54
C LEU A 55 -17.65 -42.28 2.27
N CYS A 56 -17.20 -41.32 3.08
CA CYS A 56 -15.79 -40.96 3.18
C CYS A 56 -15.18 -41.65 4.40
N ASP A 57 -14.06 -42.36 4.21
CA ASP A 57 -13.37 -43.14 5.24
C ASP A 57 -11.85 -43.11 5.00
N ALA A 58 -11.10 -42.47 5.89
CA ALA A 58 -9.65 -42.34 5.78
C ALA A 58 -8.90 -43.66 6.04
N GLY A 59 -9.58 -44.68 6.59
CA GLY A 59 -9.05 -46.03 6.73
C GLY A 59 -9.14 -46.88 5.45
N GLN A 60 -9.85 -46.42 4.41
CA GLN A 60 -10.08 -47.18 3.18
C GLN A 60 -9.56 -46.41 1.95
N SER A 61 -8.59 -47.00 1.25
CA SER A 61 -7.86 -46.34 0.15
C SER A 61 -8.70 -45.87 -1.04
N HIS A 62 -9.94 -46.37 -1.17
CA HIS A 62 -10.90 -46.02 -2.22
C HIS A 62 -12.03 -45.08 -1.75
N LEU A 63 -12.06 -44.72 -0.46
CA LEU A 63 -13.03 -43.80 0.17
C LEU A 63 -12.35 -42.64 0.92
N GLN A 64 -11.02 -42.60 0.93
CA GLN A 64 -10.23 -41.50 1.50
C GLN A 64 -10.20 -40.31 0.53
N HIS A 65 -10.20 -39.10 1.07
CA HIS A 65 -10.07 -37.85 0.29
C HIS A 65 -9.03 -36.92 0.90
N GLY A 66 -7.82 -37.47 1.10
CA GLY A 66 -6.70 -36.81 1.78
C GLY A 66 -6.09 -35.64 1.00
N ALA A 67 -5.44 -34.72 1.73
CA ALA A 67 -4.86 -33.49 1.16
C ALA A 67 -3.70 -33.71 0.16
N ALA A 68 -3.23 -34.94 -0.01
CA ALA A 68 -2.31 -35.31 -1.10
C ALA A 68 -2.99 -35.23 -2.49
N PHE A 69 -4.31 -35.43 -2.57
CA PHE A 69 -5.11 -35.28 -3.79
C PHE A 69 -5.42 -33.81 -4.16
N LEU A 70 -4.59 -32.89 -3.69
CA LEU A 70 -4.54 -31.50 -4.14
C LEU A 70 -3.42 -31.27 -5.15
N THR A 71 -2.40 -32.13 -5.15
CA THR A 71 -1.10 -31.87 -5.80
C THR A 71 -0.53 -33.07 -6.56
N ASP A 72 -1.32 -34.14 -6.69
CA ASP A 72 -1.03 -35.32 -7.50
C ASP A 72 -1.27 -35.07 -9.00
N TYR A 73 -1.15 -36.13 -9.82
CA TYR A 73 -1.32 -36.04 -11.26
C TYR A 73 -2.81 -36.08 -11.65
N ASN A 74 -3.46 -34.91 -11.70
CA ASN A 74 -4.88 -34.79 -12.07
C ASN A 74 -5.16 -35.32 -13.49
N ASN A 75 -5.79 -36.49 -13.59
CA ASN A 75 -6.32 -37.04 -14.83
C ASN A 75 -7.81 -36.67 -14.99
N GLN A 76 -8.23 -36.32 -16.22
CA GLN A 76 -9.64 -36.04 -16.51
C GLN A 76 -10.51 -37.31 -16.60
N ALA A 77 -9.92 -38.48 -16.84
CA ALA A 77 -10.65 -39.75 -16.79
C ALA A 77 -10.81 -40.28 -15.36
N ASP A 78 -9.73 -40.19 -14.56
CA ASP A 78 -9.65 -40.68 -13.18
C ASP A 78 -9.32 -39.51 -12.23
N THR A 79 -10.29 -38.63 -11.98
CA THR A 79 -10.08 -37.44 -11.14
C THR A 79 -10.12 -37.79 -9.65
N THR A 80 -8.99 -37.62 -8.97
CA THR A 80 -8.84 -37.57 -7.52
C THR A 80 -9.29 -36.22 -6.95
N TRP A 81 -9.61 -36.17 -5.65
CA TRP A 81 -9.87 -34.90 -4.93
C TRP A 81 -9.66 -35.02 -3.42
N TRP A 82 -9.23 -33.91 -2.80
CA TRP A 82 -9.35 -33.68 -1.36
C TRP A 82 -10.77 -33.20 -1.02
N GLN A 83 -11.26 -33.60 0.15
CA GLN A 83 -12.62 -33.25 0.63
C GLN A 83 -12.63 -32.87 2.11
N SER A 84 -13.32 -31.77 2.44
CA SER A 84 -13.63 -31.40 3.83
C SER A 84 -14.71 -32.29 4.43
N GLN A 85 -14.87 -32.21 5.75
CA GLN A 85 -16.11 -32.67 6.39
C GLN A 85 -17.33 -31.90 5.87
N THR A 86 -18.52 -32.45 6.12
CA THR A 86 -19.80 -31.87 5.70
C THR A 86 -20.25 -30.68 6.56
N MET A 87 -21.17 -29.85 6.04
CA MET A 87 -21.81 -28.77 6.80
C MET A 87 -22.51 -29.28 8.07
N LEU A 88 -22.98 -30.54 8.06
CA LEU A 88 -23.52 -31.23 9.24
C LEU A 88 -22.48 -31.38 10.37
N ALA A 89 -21.20 -31.47 10.05
CA ALA A 89 -20.08 -31.46 11.00
C ALA A 89 -19.64 -30.04 11.42
N GLY A 90 -20.37 -28.99 11.01
CA GLY A 90 -20.07 -27.60 11.34
C GLY A 90 -19.15 -26.88 10.35
N VAL A 91 -18.91 -27.44 9.16
CA VAL A 91 -18.16 -26.76 8.08
C VAL A 91 -19.05 -25.71 7.40
N GLN A 92 -19.18 -24.55 8.04
CA GLN A 92 -19.78 -23.33 7.49
C GLN A 92 -19.33 -22.11 8.32
N TYR A 93 -19.38 -20.91 7.72
CA TYR A 93 -19.10 -19.63 8.38
C TYR A 93 -19.80 -19.53 9.76
N PRO A 94 -19.08 -19.17 10.85
CA PRO A 94 -17.75 -18.56 10.88
C PRO A 94 -16.57 -19.54 10.88
N ASN A 95 -16.79 -20.85 10.85
CA ASN A 95 -15.71 -21.83 10.81
C ASN A 95 -15.04 -21.82 9.43
N SER A 96 -13.71 -21.80 9.40
CA SER A 96 -12.91 -21.75 8.18
C SER A 96 -11.88 -22.88 8.11
N ILE A 97 -11.54 -23.30 6.90
CA ILE A 97 -10.56 -24.36 6.64
C ILE A 97 -9.34 -23.75 5.95
N ASN A 98 -8.15 -24.06 6.45
CA ASN A 98 -6.89 -23.63 5.86
C ASN A 98 -6.23 -24.82 5.15
N LEU A 99 -5.83 -24.60 3.90
CA LEU A 99 -4.98 -25.47 3.10
C LEU A 99 -3.63 -24.76 2.95
N THR A 100 -2.58 -25.29 3.57
CA THR A 100 -1.25 -24.63 3.63
C THR A 100 -0.23 -25.43 2.84
N LEU A 101 0.38 -24.79 1.85
CA LEU A 101 1.40 -25.34 0.96
C LEU A 101 2.74 -24.67 1.28
N HIS A 102 3.75 -25.48 1.63
CA HIS A 102 5.11 -25.05 1.91
C HIS A 102 6.01 -25.38 0.70
N LEU A 103 6.54 -24.36 0.02
CA LEU A 103 7.34 -24.57 -1.21
C LEU A 103 8.81 -24.91 -0.93
N GLY A 104 9.27 -24.79 0.33
CA GLY A 104 10.64 -25.09 0.77
C GLY A 104 11.74 -24.14 0.27
N LYS A 105 11.39 -23.20 -0.63
CA LYS A 105 12.21 -22.12 -1.17
C LYS A 105 11.30 -20.99 -1.70
N ALA A 106 11.84 -19.80 -1.91
CA ALA A 106 11.14 -18.72 -2.61
C ALA A 106 10.96 -19.00 -4.12
N PHE A 107 9.76 -18.76 -4.62
CA PHE A 107 9.41 -18.77 -6.05
C PHE A 107 8.83 -17.40 -6.46
N ASP A 108 9.08 -17.00 -7.70
CA ASP A 108 8.38 -15.89 -8.34
C ASP A 108 7.08 -16.46 -8.95
N ILE A 109 5.96 -16.28 -8.24
CA ILE A 109 4.64 -16.84 -8.56
C ILE A 109 3.98 -16.04 -9.68
N THR A 110 3.56 -16.73 -10.75
CA THR A 110 2.78 -16.14 -11.85
C THR A 110 1.28 -16.36 -11.66
N TYR A 111 0.86 -17.54 -11.19
CA TYR A 111 -0.53 -17.79 -10.84
C TYR A 111 -0.71 -18.79 -9.70
N VAL A 112 -1.87 -18.72 -9.05
CA VAL A 112 -2.43 -19.79 -8.20
C VAL A 112 -3.75 -20.26 -8.81
N ARG A 113 -3.94 -21.57 -9.00
CA ARG A 113 -5.13 -22.18 -9.58
C ARG A 113 -5.75 -23.20 -8.62
N LEU A 114 -7.08 -23.19 -8.52
CA LEU A 114 -7.88 -24.16 -7.77
C LEU A 114 -8.99 -24.72 -8.65
N LYS A 115 -9.07 -26.04 -8.82
CA LYS A 115 -10.12 -26.73 -9.59
C LYS A 115 -11.04 -27.47 -8.62
N PHE A 116 -12.20 -26.88 -8.33
CA PHE A 116 -13.18 -27.46 -7.40
C PHE A 116 -13.90 -28.66 -8.03
N HIS A 117 -14.08 -29.72 -7.22
CA HIS A 117 -14.91 -30.87 -7.57
C HIS A 117 -16.38 -30.64 -7.17
N THR A 118 -16.62 -29.85 -6.12
CA THR A 118 -17.92 -29.26 -5.76
C THR A 118 -18.16 -27.93 -6.49
N SER A 119 -19.25 -27.24 -6.14
CA SER A 119 -19.38 -25.80 -6.36
C SER A 119 -18.26 -25.03 -5.65
N ARG A 120 -18.03 -23.79 -6.11
CA ARG A 120 -17.04 -22.87 -5.53
C ARG A 120 -17.57 -22.25 -4.22
N PRO A 121 -16.70 -21.83 -3.28
CA PRO A 121 -17.13 -21.14 -2.06
C PRO A 121 -17.83 -19.81 -2.37
N GLU A 122 -18.75 -19.36 -1.52
CA GLU A 122 -19.23 -17.96 -1.58
C GLU A 122 -18.10 -17.01 -1.18
N SER A 123 -17.32 -17.39 -0.16
CA SER A 123 -16.16 -16.62 0.31
C SER A 123 -14.95 -17.51 0.59
N PHE A 124 -13.80 -17.12 0.05
CA PHE A 124 -12.47 -17.68 0.35
C PHE A 124 -11.36 -16.64 0.11
N ALA A 125 -10.15 -16.92 0.58
CA ALA A 125 -9.01 -16.03 0.45
C ALA A 125 -7.72 -16.81 0.19
N ILE A 126 -6.79 -16.19 -0.53
CA ILE A 126 -5.43 -16.68 -0.75
C ILE A 126 -4.49 -15.75 0.03
N TYR A 127 -3.58 -16.35 0.81
CA TYR A 127 -2.50 -15.68 1.53
C TYR A 127 -1.16 -16.24 1.08
N LYS A 128 -0.09 -15.45 1.28
CA LYS A 128 1.30 -15.88 1.06
C LYS A 128 2.20 -15.54 2.24
N ARG A 129 3.41 -16.13 2.24
CA ARG A 129 4.59 -15.63 2.96
C ARG A 129 5.70 -15.35 1.97
N THR A 130 6.54 -14.36 2.25
CA THR A 130 7.78 -14.07 1.48
C THR A 130 9.03 -14.71 2.09
N ARG A 131 8.92 -15.29 3.29
CA ARG A 131 9.96 -15.98 4.08
C ARG A 131 9.28 -17.02 4.99
N GLU A 132 9.94 -18.14 5.29
CA GLU A 132 9.38 -19.25 6.10
C GLU A 132 8.75 -18.75 7.42
N ASP A 133 9.46 -17.92 8.20
CA ASP A 133 8.99 -17.34 9.48
C ASP A 133 8.12 -16.06 9.34
N GLY A 134 7.73 -15.69 8.12
CA GLY A 134 7.06 -14.42 7.84
C GLY A 134 5.61 -14.31 8.35
N PRO A 135 5.07 -13.08 8.45
CA PRO A 135 3.63 -12.89 8.62
C PRO A 135 2.87 -13.40 7.39
N TRP A 136 1.63 -13.85 7.58
CA TRP A 136 0.74 -14.19 6.47
C TRP A 136 0.20 -12.91 5.81
N ILE A 137 0.68 -12.62 4.60
CA ILE A 137 0.28 -11.46 3.80
C ILE A 137 -0.92 -11.87 2.92
N PRO A 138 -2.01 -11.08 2.86
CA PRO A 138 -3.09 -11.33 1.91
C PRO A 138 -2.59 -11.29 0.47
N TYR A 139 -2.99 -12.25 -0.35
CA TYR A 139 -2.64 -12.32 -1.78
C TYR A 139 -3.83 -11.91 -2.66
N GLN A 140 -5.00 -12.53 -2.42
CA GLN A 140 -6.26 -12.24 -3.13
C GLN A 140 -7.47 -12.64 -2.27
N TYR A 141 -8.56 -11.89 -2.36
CA TYR A 141 -9.84 -12.23 -1.74
C TYR A 141 -10.91 -12.55 -2.81
N TYR A 142 -11.78 -13.50 -2.50
CA TYR A 142 -12.97 -13.83 -3.29
C TYR A 142 -14.19 -13.88 -2.37
N SER A 143 -15.22 -13.09 -2.67
CA SER A 143 -16.45 -13.03 -1.89
C SER A 143 -17.61 -12.42 -2.68
N GLY A 144 -18.80 -13.04 -2.62
CA GLY A 144 -20.05 -12.39 -3.03
C GLY A 144 -20.48 -11.26 -2.09
N SER A 145 -19.73 -11.03 -1.00
CA SER A 145 -20.01 -10.10 0.07
C SER A 145 -18.74 -9.41 0.61
N CYS A 146 -17.82 -9.02 -0.29
CA CYS A 146 -16.48 -8.46 0.00
C CYS A 146 -16.44 -7.44 1.16
N GLU A 147 -17.35 -6.47 1.18
CA GLU A 147 -17.39 -5.40 2.19
C GLU A 147 -17.74 -5.93 3.58
N ASN A 148 -18.67 -6.90 3.65
CA ASN A 148 -19.12 -7.50 4.91
C ASN A 148 -18.17 -8.59 5.43
N THR A 149 -17.54 -9.35 4.52
CA THR A 149 -16.73 -10.52 4.86
C THR A 149 -15.24 -10.18 5.04
N TYR A 150 -14.71 -9.20 4.29
CA TYR A 150 -13.29 -8.81 4.35
C TYR A 150 -13.04 -7.31 4.50
N SER A 151 -14.08 -6.46 4.61
CA SER A 151 -13.96 -5.00 4.64
C SER A 151 -13.15 -4.44 3.45
N LYS A 152 -13.34 -5.05 2.28
CA LYS A 152 -12.73 -4.67 1.00
C LYS A 152 -13.83 -4.29 0.01
N ALA A 153 -13.55 -3.32 -0.86
CA ALA A 153 -14.44 -2.99 -1.97
C ALA A 153 -14.47 -4.14 -2.99
N ASN A 154 -15.66 -4.56 -3.40
CA ASN A 154 -15.86 -5.52 -4.48
C ASN A 154 -15.37 -4.95 -5.83
N ARG A 155 -14.63 -5.75 -6.60
CA ARG A 155 -13.97 -5.37 -7.87
C ARG A 155 -13.13 -4.09 -7.78
N GLY A 156 -12.52 -3.86 -6.61
CA GLY A 156 -11.52 -2.81 -6.45
C GLY A 156 -10.32 -3.02 -7.39
N PHE A 157 -9.67 -1.92 -7.80
CA PHE A 157 -8.56 -1.92 -8.75
C PHE A 157 -7.39 -1.07 -8.22
N ILE A 158 -6.18 -1.30 -8.75
CA ILE A 158 -4.96 -0.60 -8.32
C ILE A 158 -4.71 0.60 -9.23
N ARG A 159 -4.55 1.78 -8.62
CA ARG A 159 -4.25 3.03 -9.34
C ARG A 159 -2.74 3.13 -9.61
N THR A 160 -2.36 3.68 -10.75
CA THR A 160 -0.94 3.99 -11.04
C THR A 160 -0.39 4.94 -9.96
N GLY A 161 0.77 4.59 -9.38
CA GLY A 161 1.36 5.32 -8.24
C GLY A 161 0.74 5.03 -6.88
N GLY A 162 -0.29 4.17 -6.81
CA GLY A 162 -0.79 3.59 -5.56
C GLY A 162 0.03 2.37 -5.12
N ASP A 163 -0.41 1.74 -4.02
CA ASP A 163 0.20 0.51 -3.51
C ASP A 163 -0.06 -0.69 -4.46
N GLU A 164 0.97 -1.09 -5.21
CA GLU A 164 0.96 -2.28 -6.07
C GLU A 164 1.19 -3.61 -5.34
N GLN A 165 1.37 -3.61 -4.01
CA GLN A 165 1.38 -4.82 -3.16
C GLN A 165 0.03 -5.07 -2.45
N GLN A 166 -1.02 -4.29 -2.72
CA GLN A 166 -2.32 -4.55 -2.09
C GLN A 166 -3.04 -5.77 -2.69
N ALA A 167 -3.71 -6.53 -1.82
CA ALA A 167 -4.69 -7.54 -2.21
C ALA A 167 -6.09 -6.94 -2.43
N LEU A 168 -6.75 -7.39 -3.50
CA LEU A 168 -8.07 -6.96 -3.96
C LEU A 168 -9.15 -7.98 -3.55
N CYS A 169 -10.43 -7.63 -3.75
CA CYS A 169 -11.55 -8.56 -3.59
C CYS A 169 -12.45 -8.53 -4.83
N THR A 170 -12.95 -9.69 -5.26
CA THR A 170 -13.88 -9.83 -6.39
C THR A 170 -14.89 -10.96 -6.13
N ASP A 171 -16.08 -10.83 -6.70
CA ASP A 171 -17.17 -11.80 -6.65
C ASP A 171 -17.19 -12.76 -7.85
N GLU A 172 -16.32 -12.55 -8.85
CA GLU A 172 -16.33 -13.25 -10.16
C GLU A 172 -16.32 -14.78 -10.08
N PHE A 173 -15.68 -15.33 -9.04
CA PHE A 173 -15.60 -16.77 -8.78
C PHE A 173 -16.38 -17.24 -7.55
N SER A 174 -17.21 -16.35 -6.98
CA SER A 174 -18.08 -16.63 -5.83
C SER A 174 -19.47 -17.14 -6.21
N ASP A 175 -19.84 -17.14 -7.50
CA ASP A 175 -21.09 -17.76 -7.97
C ASP A 175 -21.07 -19.29 -7.78
N ILE A 176 -22.19 -19.84 -7.30
CA ILE A 176 -22.44 -21.28 -7.07
C ILE A 176 -22.31 -22.15 -8.32
N SER A 177 -22.50 -21.55 -9.52
CA SER A 177 -22.33 -22.22 -10.80
C SER A 177 -20.87 -22.10 -11.29
N PRO A 178 -20.25 -23.17 -11.83
CA PRO A 178 -20.78 -24.53 -11.99
C PRO A 178 -20.72 -25.34 -10.69
N LEU A 179 -21.63 -26.32 -10.56
CA LEU A 179 -21.72 -27.22 -9.39
C LEU A 179 -20.59 -28.26 -9.29
N THR A 180 -19.78 -28.39 -10.33
CA THR A 180 -18.57 -29.23 -10.36
C THR A 180 -17.62 -28.72 -11.45
N GLY A 181 -16.32 -29.01 -11.33
CA GLY A 181 -15.30 -28.56 -12.28
C GLY A 181 -15.02 -27.05 -12.24
N GLY A 182 -15.48 -26.35 -11.19
CA GLY A 182 -15.32 -24.91 -11.04
C GLY A 182 -13.84 -24.51 -10.94
N ASN A 183 -13.31 -23.92 -12.01
CA ASN A 183 -11.93 -23.45 -12.06
C ASN A 183 -11.83 -22.02 -11.53
N VAL A 184 -10.82 -21.76 -10.70
CA VAL A 184 -10.43 -20.46 -10.17
C VAL A 184 -8.97 -20.25 -10.52
N ALA A 185 -8.65 -19.15 -11.21
CA ALA A 185 -7.27 -18.75 -11.47
C ALA A 185 -7.04 -17.33 -10.95
N PHE A 186 -6.02 -17.18 -10.10
CA PHE A 186 -5.52 -15.90 -9.63
C PHE A 186 -4.18 -15.63 -10.34
N SER A 187 -4.15 -14.65 -11.23
CA SER A 187 -2.93 -14.13 -11.86
C SER A 187 -2.31 -13.06 -10.97
N THR A 188 -1.03 -13.19 -10.62
CA THR A 188 -0.41 -12.33 -9.59
C THR A 188 -0.17 -10.90 -10.09
N LEU A 189 0.12 -10.73 -11.38
CA LEU A 189 0.43 -9.44 -12.03
C LEU A 189 -0.78 -8.79 -12.72
N GLU A 190 -1.95 -9.44 -12.72
CA GLU A 190 -3.15 -8.90 -13.36
C GLU A 190 -3.68 -7.65 -12.63
N GLY A 191 -4.08 -6.64 -13.41
CA GLY A 191 -4.53 -5.35 -12.90
C GLY A 191 -3.45 -4.49 -12.23
N ARG A 192 -2.15 -4.83 -12.36
CA ARG A 192 -1.05 -4.09 -11.70
C ARG A 192 -0.31 -3.17 -12.69
N PRO A 193 -0.33 -1.83 -12.49
CA PRO A 193 0.25 -0.88 -13.43
C PRO A 193 1.68 -1.17 -13.88
N SER A 194 2.58 -1.57 -12.99
CA SER A 194 4.00 -1.80 -13.32
C SER A 194 4.29 -3.15 -14.00
N ALA A 195 3.29 -4.00 -14.26
CA ALA A 195 3.50 -5.37 -14.74
C ALA A 195 4.26 -5.46 -16.07
N TYR A 196 4.09 -4.50 -16.97
CA TYR A 196 4.82 -4.43 -18.24
C TYR A 196 6.31 -4.09 -18.09
N ASN A 197 6.73 -3.61 -16.91
CA ASN A 197 8.11 -3.25 -16.57
C ASN A 197 8.60 -4.04 -15.34
N PHE A 198 8.15 -5.30 -15.21
CA PHE A 198 8.44 -6.16 -14.07
C PHE A 198 9.93 -6.28 -13.75
N ASP A 199 10.80 -6.40 -14.76
CA ASP A 199 12.26 -6.54 -14.60
C ASP A 199 12.89 -5.34 -13.83
N ASN A 200 12.27 -4.17 -13.88
CA ASN A 200 12.73 -2.95 -13.18
C ASN A 200 11.83 -2.55 -11.99
N SER A 201 10.77 -3.31 -11.67
CA SER A 201 9.85 -3.02 -10.56
C SER A 201 10.15 -3.91 -9.34
N PRO A 202 10.96 -3.46 -8.37
CA PRO A 202 11.23 -4.24 -7.16
C PRO A 202 9.95 -4.51 -6.34
N VAL A 203 8.99 -3.58 -6.39
CA VAL A 203 7.67 -3.68 -5.74
C VAL A 203 6.91 -4.91 -6.25
N LEU A 204 6.88 -5.13 -7.56
CA LEU A 204 6.21 -6.31 -8.15
C LEU A 204 7.03 -7.60 -8.03
N GLN A 205 8.36 -7.51 -8.02
CA GLN A 205 9.23 -8.67 -7.78
C GLN A 205 9.02 -9.23 -6.36
N GLU A 206 8.85 -8.37 -5.36
CA GLU A 206 8.45 -8.78 -4.01
C GLU A 206 6.98 -9.24 -3.95
N TRP A 207 6.09 -8.63 -4.73
CA TRP A 207 4.70 -9.08 -4.83
C TRP A 207 4.53 -10.49 -5.41
N VAL A 208 5.32 -10.89 -6.42
CA VAL A 208 5.31 -12.27 -6.93
C VAL A 208 6.07 -13.26 -6.04
N THR A 209 7.02 -12.80 -5.21
CA THR A 209 7.80 -13.69 -4.33
C THR A 209 6.88 -14.40 -3.32
N ALA A 210 6.93 -15.73 -3.25
CA ALA A 210 6.36 -16.49 -2.14
C ALA A 210 7.21 -17.72 -1.75
N THR A 211 7.26 -18.03 -0.45
CA THR A 211 7.79 -19.29 0.13
C THR A 211 6.68 -20.27 0.52
N ASP A 212 5.51 -19.73 0.86
CA ASP A 212 4.36 -20.48 1.35
C ASP A 212 3.08 -19.85 0.79
N ILE A 213 2.10 -20.68 0.44
CA ILE A 213 0.76 -20.27 0.02
C ILE A 213 -0.27 -20.90 0.96
N ARG A 214 -1.26 -20.13 1.40
CA ARG A 214 -2.39 -20.65 2.19
C ARG A 214 -3.72 -20.22 1.58
N VAL A 215 -4.56 -21.20 1.27
CA VAL A 215 -5.97 -20.96 0.89
C VAL A 215 -6.83 -21.12 2.14
N THR A 216 -7.65 -20.11 2.43
CA THR A 216 -8.58 -20.12 3.56
C THR A 216 -10.01 -20.09 3.02
N LEU A 217 -10.75 -21.19 3.20
CA LEU A 217 -12.13 -21.38 2.77
C LEU A 217 -13.07 -20.92 3.90
N ASN A 218 -13.93 -19.92 3.65
CA ASN A 218 -14.64 -19.19 4.71
C ASN A 218 -16.17 -19.34 4.70
N ARG A 219 -16.82 -19.46 3.54
CA ARG A 219 -18.28 -19.71 3.45
C ARG A 219 -18.63 -20.60 2.27
N LEU A 220 -19.48 -21.60 2.47
CA LEU A 220 -20.05 -22.44 1.42
C LEU A 220 -21.18 -21.70 0.70
N ASN A 221 -21.26 -21.87 -0.62
CA ASN A 221 -22.44 -21.51 -1.40
C ASN A 221 -23.58 -22.51 -1.13
N THR A 222 -24.80 -22.00 -1.02
CA THR A 222 -26.02 -22.79 -0.76
C THR A 222 -27.19 -22.32 -1.61
N PHE A 223 -28.21 -23.16 -1.75
CA PHE A 223 -29.48 -22.82 -2.41
C PHE A 223 -30.54 -22.24 -1.45
N GLY A 224 -30.22 -22.05 -0.16
CA GLY A 224 -31.17 -21.65 0.87
C GLY A 224 -31.98 -22.82 1.47
N ASP A 225 -31.71 -24.07 1.07
CA ASP A 225 -32.35 -25.27 1.62
C ASP A 225 -31.74 -25.73 2.96
N GLU A 226 -30.57 -25.21 3.34
CA GLU A 226 -29.94 -25.44 4.65
C GLU A 226 -30.78 -24.88 5.81
N VAL A 227 -31.64 -23.89 5.55
CA VAL A 227 -32.54 -23.26 6.53
C VAL A 227 -33.52 -24.26 7.16
N PHE A 228 -33.82 -25.36 6.45
CA PHE A 228 -34.67 -26.44 6.98
C PHE A 228 -33.92 -27.42 7.92
N ASN A 229 -32.59 -27.30 8.02
CA ASN A 229 -31.72 -28.10 8.89
C ASN A 229 -31.87 -29.63 8.69
N ASP A 230 -32.20 -30.06 7.48
CA ASP A 230 -32.33 -31.47 7.11
C ASP A 230 -30.93 -32.13 7.00
N PRO A 231 -30.65 -33.24 7.71
CA PRO A 231 -29.33 -33.88 7.68
C PRO A 231 -28.85 -34.31 6.29
N LYS A 232 -29.74 -34.66 5.35
CA LYS A 232 -29.38 -35.01 3.95
C LYS A 232 -29.08 -33.77 3.11
N VAL A 233 -29.65 -32.62 3.44
CA VAL A 233 -29.27 -31.33 2.84
C VAL A 233 -27.89 -30.92 3.34
N LEU A 234 -27.67 -30.94 4.66
CA LEU A 234 -26.40 -30.55 5.28
C LEU A 234 -25.23 -31.49 4.90
N LYS A 235 -25.49 -32.78 4.65
CA LYS A 235 -24.52 -33.72 4.04
C LYS A 235 -24.19 -33.44 2.57
N SER A 236 -24.98 -32.63 1.88
CA SER A 236 -24.75 -32.26 0.48
C SER A 236 -23.95 -30.98 0.27
N TYR A 237 -23.47 -30.36 1.37
CA TYR A 237 -22.60 -29.19 1.35
C TYR A 237 -21.26 -29.50 2.05
N TYR A 238 -20.16 -29.35 1.31
CA TYR A 238 -18.77 -29.54 1.74
C TYR A 238 -17.87 -28.87 0.68
N TYR A 239 -16.58 -28.71 0.98
CA TYR A 239 -15.58 -28.30 -0.01
C TYR A 239 -14.89 -29.53 -0.58
N ALA A 240 -14.74 -29.58 -1.91
CA ALA A 240 -13.85 -30.55 -2.56
C ALA A 240 -13.02 -29.89 -3.66
N ILE A 241 -11.72 -30.19 -3.71
CA ILE A 241 -10.76 -29.62 -4.66
C ILE A 241 -9.94 -30.76 -5.28
N SER A 242 -9.84 -30.75 -6.60
CA SER A 242 -9.18 -31.79 -7.42
C SER A 242 -7.80 -31.38 -7.95
N ASP A 243 -7.46 -30.10 -7.94
CA ASP A 243 -6.13 -29.59 -8.31
C ASP A 243 -5.90 -28.24 -7.63
N PHE A 244 -4.72 -28.09 -7.04
CA PHE A 244 -4.17 -26.87 -6.46
C PHE A 244 -2.79 -26.64 -7.09
N ALA A 245 -2.77 -25.99 -8.25
CA ALA A 245 -1.55 -25.69 -8.99
C ALA A 245 -1.03 -24.28 -8.66
N VAL A 246 0.28 -24.16 -8.46
CA VAL A 246 0.98 -22.89 -8.23
C VAL A 246 2.03 -22.73 -9.33
N GLY A 247 1.69 -21.97 -10.37
CA GLY A 247 2.56 -21.76 -11.53
C GLY A 247 3.57 -20.63 -11.26
N GLY A 248 4.86 -20.93 -11.36
CA GLY A 248 5.92 -19.95 -11.15
C GLY A 248 7.31 -20.44 -11.58
N ARG A 249 8.32 -19.62 -11.29
CA ARG A 249 9.74 -19.99 -11.48
C ARG A 249 10.47 -19.96 -10.14
N CYS A 250 11.42 -20.86 -9.98
CA CYS A 250 12.27 -20.90 -8.78
C CYS A 250 13.08 -19.59 -8.69
N LYS A 251 13.06 -18.88 -7.55
CA LYS A 251 13.59 -17.51 -7.47
C LYS A 251 15.12 -17.51 -7.36
N CYS A 252 15.79 -17.16 -8.45
CA CYS A 252 17.26 -17.07 -8.52
C CYS A 252 17.79 -15.72 -9.01
N ASN A 253 16.96 -14.67 -8.96
CA ASN A 253 17.29 -13.30 -9.36
C ASN A 253 17.93 -13.15 -10.76
N GLY A 254 17.74 -14.12 -11.66
CA GLY A 254 18.33 -14.12 -13.00
C GLY A 254 19.80 -14.60 -13.09
N HIS A 255 20.32 -15.22 -12.02
CA HIS A 255 21.70 -15.75 -11.95
C HIS A 255 21.77 -17.28 -11.80
N ALA A 256 20.72 -18.02 -12.15
CA ALA A 256 20.77 -19.48 -12.30
C ALA A 256 19.73 -19.97 -13.32
N SER A 257 20.07 -21.00 -14.10
CA SER A 257 19.16 -21.70 -15.02
C SER A 257 18.39 -22.85 -14.34
N GLU A 258 18.74 -23.22 -13.11
CA GLU A 258 18.12 -24.35 -12.40
C GLU A 258 18.14 -24.17 -10.87
N CYS A 259 17.31 -24.96 -10.21
CA CYS A 259 17.33 -25.15 -8.76
C CYS A 259 17.61 -26.61 -8.43
N VAL A 260 18.57 -26.84 -7.54
CA VAL A 260 19.07 -28.15 -7.11
C VAL A 260 18.82 -28.33 -5.62
N LYS A 261 18.75 -29.57 -5.15
CA LYS A 261 18.75 -29.84 -3.70
C LYS A 261 20.16 -29.81 -3.14
N ASN A 262 20.33 -29.22 -1.96
CA ASN A 262 21.60 -29.24 -1.23
C ASN A 262 21.75 -30.50 -0.34
N GLU A 263 22.85 -30.59 0.40
CA GLU A 263 23.16 -31.71 1.31
C GLU A 263 22.12 -31.95 2.42
N PHE A 264 21.23 -30.97 2.67
CA PHE A 264 20.14 -31.03 3.65
C PHE A 264 18.77 -31.27 3.00
N ASP A 265 18.74 -31.71 1.73
CA ASP A 265 17.55 -31.91 0.90
C ASP A 265 16.70 -30.63 0.65
N LYS A 266 17.17 -29.45 1.09
CA LYS A 266 16.53 -28.16 0.79
C LYS A 266 16.85 -27.70 -0.63
N LEU A 267 15.83 -27.17 -1.33
CA LEU A 267 15.97 -26.61 -2.68
C LEU A 267 16.72 -25.26 -2.63
N VAL A 268 17.74 -25.09 -3.47
CA VAL A 268 18.56 -23.88 -3.62
C VAL A 268 18.84 -23.61 -5.10
N CYS A 269 19.23 -22.39 -5.47
CA CYS A 269 19.65 -22.09 -6.84
C CYS A 269 21.06 -22.61 -7.15
N ASN A 270 21.31 -23.09 -8.37
CA ASN A 270 22.67 -23.36 -8.86
C ASN A 270 23.33 -22.06 -9.34
N CYS A 271 23.75 -21.21 -8.40
CA CYS A 271 24.16 -19.83 -8.68
C CYS A 271 25.39 -19.71 -9.59
N LYS A 272 25.26 -18.85 -10.61
CA LYS A 272 26.29 -18.44 -11.57
C LYS A 272 26.60 -16.95 -11.37
N HIS A 273 27.21 -16.29 -12.36
CA HIS A 273 27.48 -14.83 -12.33
C HIS A 273 28.26 -14.35 -11.09
N ASN A 274 29.08 -15.24 -10.52
CA ASN A 274 29.80 -15.07 -9.26
C ASN A 274 28.89 -14.68 -8.06
N THR A 275 27.65 -15.18 -8.05
CA THR A 275 26.68 -14.97 -6.96
C THR A 275 26.58 -16.19 -6.05
N TYR A 276 26.05 -15.99 -4.84
CA TYR A 276 25.72 -17.05 -3.89
C TYR A 276 24.53 -16.66 -2.99
N GLY A 277 24.08 -17.59 -2.16
CA GLY A 277 22.87 -17.47 -1.35
C GLY A 277 21.81 -18.48 -1.77
N VAL A 278 20.64 -18.46 -1.13
CA VAL A 278 19.55 -19.38 -1.46
C VAL A 278 18.87 -18.95 -2.77
N ASP A 279 18.74 -17.64 -2.99
CA ASP A 279 18.11 -17.02 -4.16
C ASP A 279 19.16 -16.35 -5.09
N CYS A 280 20.45 -16.67 -4.92
CA CYS A 280 21.57 -15.97 -5.55
C CYS A 280 21.61 -14.45 -5.21
N GLU A 281 21.20 -14.11 -3.99
CA GLU A 281 20.95 -12.73 -3.55
C GLU A 281 22.19 -11.94 -3.07
N LYS A 282 23.40 -12.50 -3.24
CA LYS A 282 24.67 -11.90 -2.81
C LYS A 282 25.80 -12.18 -3.81
N CYS A 283 26.85 -11.35 -3.81
CA CYS A 283 28.10 -11.65 -4.51
C CYS A 283 28.98 -12.62 -3.70
N LEU A 284 29.67 -13.54 -4.37
CA LEU A 284 30.65 -14.43 -3.74
C LEU A 284 31.72 -13.62 -2.99
N PRO A 285 32.33 -14.19 -1.92
CA PRO A 285 33.54 -13.63 -1.32
C PRO A 285 34.58 -13.29 -2.39
N PHE A 286 35.22 -12.13 -2.27
CA PHE A 286 36.13 -11.52 -3.26
C PHE A 286 35.50 -10.92 -4.52
N PHE A 287 34.21 -11.13 -4.81
CA PHE A 287 33.52 -10.57 -5.98
C PHE A 287 32.75 -9.28 -5.66
N ASN A 288 33.34 -8.40 -4.86
CA ASN A 288 32.71 -7.20 -4.31
C ASN A 288 33.09 -5.90 -5.05
N ASP A 289 33.60 -5.96 -6.29
CA ASP A 289 34.02 -4.75 -7.01
C ASP A 289 32.85 -3.85 -7.45
N ARG A 290 31.62 -4.38 -7.52
CA ARG A 290 30.41 -3.58 -7.74
C ARG A 290 29.24 -4.10 -6.91
N PRO A 291 28.20 -3.27 -6.64
CA PRO A 291 27.05 -3.73 -5.88
C PRO A 291 26.33 -4.86 -6.61
N TRP A 292 25.93 -5.90 -5.87
CA TRP A 292 25.03 -6.94 -6.36
C TRP A 292 23.75 -6.33 -6.95
N ARG A 293 23.27 -6.86 -8.08
CA ARG A 293 21.96 -6.54 -8.67
C ARG A 293 21.38 -7.76 -9.37
N ARG A 294 20.06 -7.90 -9.29
CA ARG A 294 19.27 -8.82 -10.13
C ARG A 294 19.60 -8.63 -11.62
N ALA A 295 19.79 -9.71 -12.35
CA ALA A 295 19.98 -9.68 -13.80
C ALA A 295 18.70 -9.25 -14.55
N THR A 296 18.85 -8.39 -15.56
CA THR A 296 17.77 -7.91 -16.44
C THR A 296 17.87 -8.54 -17.83
N ALA A 297 16.91 -8.28 -18.71
CA ALA A 297 17.01 -8.67 -20.12
C ALA A 297 18.22 -8.04 -20.86
N GLU A 298 18.77 -6.95 -20.34
CA GLU A 298 19.85 -6.17 -20.96
C GLU A 298 21.24 -6.47 -20.38
N SER A 299 21.31 -6.97 -19.14
CA SER A 299 22.58 -7.22 -18.44
C SER A 299 22.46 -8.32 -17.38
N ALA A 300 23.37 -9.29 -17.45
CA ALA A 300 23.54 -10.35 -16.44
C ALA A 300 23.90 -9.83 -15.04
N SER A 301 24.41 -8.58 -14.94
CA SER A 301 24.74 -7.90 -13.69
C SER A 301 25.63 -8.74 -12.75
N GLU A 302 26.57 -9.49 -13.34
CA GLU A 302 27.47 -10.39 -12.61
C GLU A 302 28.33 -9.67 -11.56
N CYS A 303 28.69 -10.38 -10.50
CA CYS A 303 29.58 -9.87 -9.49
C CYS A 303 31.03 -9.92 -10.00
N LEU A 304 31.77 -8.82 -9.83
CA LEU A 304 33.11 -8.65 -10.40
C LEU A 304 34.19 -8.83 -9.33
N PRO A 305 35.30 -9.53 -9.64
CA PRO A 305 36.39 -9.75 -8.69
C PRO A 305 37.10 -8.44 -8.38
N CYS A 306 37.51 -8.25 -7.13
CA CYS A 306 38.36 -7.14 -6.73
C CYS A 306 39.78 -7.30 -7.28
N ASP A 307 40.38 -6.23 -7.77
CA ASP A 307 41.82 -6.22 -8.08
C ASP A 307 42.62 -5.85 -6.83
N CYS A 308 43.24 -6.85 -6.20
CA CYS A 308 44.13 -6.66 -5.06
C CYS A 308 45.61 -6.85 -5.43
N ASN A 309 46.01 -6.72 -6.70
CA ASN A 309 47.38 -6.93 -7.19
C ASN A 309 48.03 -8.28 -6.75
N GLY A 310 47.20 -9.31 -6.51
CA GLY A 310 47.63 -10.60 -5.95
C GLY A 310 48.09 -10.56 -4.48
N ARG A 311 47.90 -9.43 -3.77
CA ARG A 311 48.30 -9.22 -2.36
C ARG A 311 47.16 -9.37 -1.36
N SER A 312 45.93 -9.63 -1.81
CA SER A 312 44.84 -10.10 -0.96
C SER A 312 43.87 -11.02 -1.72
N GLN A 313 43.08 -11.79 -0.97
CA GLN A 313 41.93 -12.59 -1.42
C GLN A 313 40.64 -12.16 -0.70
N GLU A 314 40.67 -11.01 0.00
CA GLU A 314 39.55 -10.46 0.76
C GLU A 314 39.33 -8.98 0.39
N CYS A 315 38.08 -8.62 0.13
CA CYS A 315 37.68 -7.24 -0.15
C CYS A 315 36.21 -7.01 0.24
N TYR A 316 35.86 -5.76 0.53
CA TYR A 316 34.49 -5.28 0.66
C TYR A 316 34.16 -4.27 -0.45
N PHE A 317 32.86 -3.98 -0.63
CA PHE A 317 32.41 -2.95 -1.57
C PHE A 317 32.44 -1.56 -0.93
N ASP A 318 33.22 -0.65 -1.51
CA ASP A 318 33.35 0.76 -1.12
C ASP A 318 32.50 1.66 -2.06
N PRO A 319 31.43 2.30 -1.55
CA PRO A 319 30.54 3.13 -2.35
C PRO A 319 31.14 4.48 -2.80
N GLU A 320 32.33 4.85 -2.35
CA GLU A 320 33.01 6.11 -2.64
C GLU A 320 34.10 5.88 -3.68
N LEU A 321 34.86 4.79 -3.53
CA LEU A 321 35.77 4.26 -4.55
C LEU A 321 35.01 3.97 -5.86
N TYR A 322 33.86 3.31 -5.77
CA TYR A 322 33.01 3.02 -6.94
C TYR A 322 32.48 4.27 -7.63
N ARG A 323 32.21 5.34 -6.86
CA ARG A 323 31.70 6.62 -7.37
C ARG A 323 32.79 7.44 -8.08
N SER A 324 34.04 7.26 -7.66
CA SER A 324 35.20 8.03 -8.17
C SER A 324 35.95 7.32 -9.30
N THR A 325 35.98 5.98 -9.32
CA THR A 325 36.76 5.21 -10.30
C THR A 325 35.93 4.29 -11.21
N GLY A 326 34.68 3.98 -10.84
CA GLY A 326 33.88 2.92 -11.45
C GLY A 326 34.16 1.51 -10.90
N HIS A 327 35.19 1.36 -10.05
CA HIS A 327 35.58 0.15 -9.34
C HIS A 327 35.43 0.37 -7.82
N GLY A 328 34.89 -0.60 -7.11
CA GLY A 328 34.48 -0.50 -5.71
C GLY A 328 35.14 -1.52 -4.79
N GLY A 329 36.00 -2.39 -5.32
CA GLY A 329 36.66 -3.42 -4.52
C GLY A 329 37.74 -2.82 -3.63
N HIS A 330 37.47 -2.67 -2.34
CA HIS A 330 38.46 -2.24 -1.35
C HIS A 330 39.05 -3.48 -0.65
N CYS A 331 40.33 -3.74 -0.91
CA CYS A 331 41.06 -4.90 -0.43
C CYS A 331 41.43 -4.79 1.05
N THR A 332 41.11 -5.82 1.83
CA THR A 332 41.51 -5.93 3.24
C THR A 332 42.74 -6.83 3.39
N ASN A 333 43.46 -6.74 4.51
CA ASN A 333 44.56 -7.65 4.84
C ASN A 333 45.69 -7.73 3.78
N CYS A 334 45.99 -6.61 3.11
CA CYS A 334 47.06 -6.48 2.10
C CYS A 334 48.43 -7.01 2.57
N GLN A 335 48.96 -7.98 1.83
CA GLN A 335 50.19 -8.73 2.15
C GLN A 335 51.45 -8.06 1.59
N GLY A 336 52.58 -8.23 2.31
CA GLY A 336 53.89 -7.72 1.87
C GLY A 336 54.16 -6.25 2.19
N ASN A 337 53.58 -5.74 3.30
CA ASN A 337 53.66 -4.33 3.72
C ASN A 337 53.08 -3.35 2.67
N THR A 338 52.08 -3.80 1.92
CA THR A 338 51.29 -2.99 1.01
C THR A 338 50.09 -2.35 1.73
N ASP A 339 49.52 -1.36 1.05
CA ASP A 339 48.39 -0.52 1.46
C ASP A 339 47.72 0.05 0.20
N GLY A 340 46.60 0.76 0.36
CA GLY A 340 45.79 1.29 -0.74
C GLY A 340 44.67 0.33 -1.13
N ALA A 341 43.66 0.85 -1.85
CA ALA A 341 42.42 0.13 -2.11
C ALA A 341 42.63 -1.18 -2.89
N ASN A 342 43.66 -1.23 -3.74
CA ASN A 342 44.03 -2.38 -4.56
C ASN A 342 45.33 -3.05 -4.05
N CYS A 343 45.77 -2.73 -2.84
CA CYS A 343 47.10 -3.06 -2.29
C CYS A 343 48.28 -2.57 -3.18
N GLU A 344 48.08 -1.48 -3.93
CA GLU A 344 48.95 -1.05 -5.02
C GLU A 344 50.25 -0.36 -4.55
N ARG A 345 50.17 0.33 -3.41
CA ARG A 345 51.26 1.13 -2.83
C ARG A 345 51.89 0.43 -1.61
N CYS A 346 53.04 0.93 -1.17
CA CYS A 346 53.59 0.54 0.13
C CYS A 346 52.83 1.25 1.26
N ARG A 347 52.70 0.57 2.39
CA ARG A 347 52.21 1.17 3.64
C ARG A 347 53.17 2.27 4.12
N GLU A 348 52.64 3.24 4.85
CA GLU A 348 53.45 4.32 5.43
C GLU A 348 54.67 3.77 6.18
N ASN A 349 55.79 4.50 6.05
CA ASN A 349 57.11 4.15 6.57
C ASN A 349 57.80 2.99 5.81
N PHE A 350 57.27 2.59 4.65
CA PHE A 350 57.91 1.67 3.71
C PHE A 350 58.03 2.31 2.31
N PHE A 351 58.97 1.81 1.50
CA PHE A 351 59.21 2.25 0.12
C PHE A 351 59.52 1.06 -0.80
N ARG A 352 59.40 1.27 -2.12
CA ARG A 352 59.71 0.28 -3.15
C ARG A 352 60.92 0.75 -3.95
N LEU A 353 62.05 0.04 -3.83
CA LEU A 353 63.29 0.38 -4.54
C LEU A 353 63.23 -0.18 -5.98
N GLY A 354 62.93 0.70 -6.94
CA GLY A 354 62.80 0.33 -8.36
C GLY A 354 61.72 -0.72 -8.59
N ASN A 355 62.01 -1.71 -9.45
CA ASN A 355 61.04 -2.74 -9.88
C ASN A 355 60.93 -3.95 -8.92
N SER A 356 61.37 -3.81 -7.67
CA SER A 356 61.21 -4.85 -6.63
C SER A 356 59.75 -4.97 -6.21
N GLU A 357 59.22 -6.18 -6.07
CA GLU A 357 57.85 -6.36 -5.56
C GLU A 357 57.68 -5.95 -4.08
N ALA A 358 58.76 -6.10 -3.28
CA ALA A 358 58.70 -6.03 -1.83
C ALA A 358 58.89 -4.61 -1.27
N CYS A 359 57.96 -4.18 -0.41
CA CYS A 359 58.04 -2.93 0.33
C CYS A 359 59.02 -3.03 1.52
N SER A 360 60.04 -2.17 1.52
CA SER A 360 61.15 -2.15 2.48
C SER A 360 61.02 -0.96 3.46
N PRO A 361 61.40 -1.09 4.75
CA PRO A 361 61.19 -0.04 5.75
C PRO A 361 62.13 1.16 5.59
N CYS A 362 61.61 2.37 5.84
CA CYS A 362 62.30 3.65 5.69
C CYS A 362 63.33 3.95 6.79
N HIS A 363 63.05 3.61 8.05
CA HIS A 363 63.89 3.91 9.22
C HIS A 363 64.31 5.40 9.38
N CYS A 364 63.43 6.34 9.03
CA CYS A 364 63.66 7.77 9.26
C CYS A 364 63.51 8.13 10.75
N SER A 365 64.35 9.06 11.25
CA SER A 365 64.22 9.62 12.60
C SER A 365 62.89 10.39 12.72
N PRO A 366 61.95 10.00 13.61
CA PRO A 366 60.66 10.68 13.73
C PRO A 366 60.80 12.12 14.23
N VAL A 367 61.85 12.39 15.02
CA VAL A 367 62.11 13.72 15.59
C VAL A 367 62.73 14.64 14.53
N GLY A 368 63.80 14.20 13.87
CA GLY A 368 64.61 15.05 12.98
C GLY A 368 64.21 15.07 11.51
N SER A 369 63.41 14.09 11.05
CA SER A 369 62.84 14.09 9.70
C SER A 369 61.52 14.87 9.65
N LEU A 370 61.23 15.52 8.53
CA LEU A 370 59.95 16.19 8.23
C LEU A 370 58.78 15.19 8.11
N SER A 371 59.07 13.96 7.72
CA SER A 371 58.16 12.81 7.77
C SER A 371 58.97 11.55 8.06
N THR A 372 58.34 10.54 8.65
CA THR A 372 58.91 9.19 8.80
C THR A 372 58.85 8.37 7.49
N GLN A 373 58.07 8.85 6.51
CA GLN A 373 58.10 8.36 5.14
C GLN A 373 59.35 8.87 4.40
N CYS A 374 59.97 7.97 3.65
CA CYS A 374 61.15 8.22 2.81
C CYS A 374 60.80 8.26 1.32
N ASP A 375 61.74 8.75 0.50
CA ASP A 375 61.65 8.71 -0.95
C ASP A 375 61.82 7.29 -1.54
N SER A 376 61.71 7.17 -2.87
CA SER A 376 61.87 5.89 -3.61
C SER A 376 63.28 5.27 -3.52
N TYR A 377 64.25 5.97 -2.94
CA TYR A 377 65.62 5.50 -2.70
C TYR A 377 65.91 5.23 -1.21
N GLY A 378 64.93 5.46 -0.33
CA GLY A 378 65.07 5.25 1.11
C GLY A 378 65.67 6.43 1.89
N ARG A 379 65.76 7.63 1.30
CA ARG A 379 66.27 8.85 1.98
C ARG A 379 65.14 9.62 2.66
N CYS A 380 65.46 10.21 3.81
CA CYS A 380 64.55 10.99 4.63
C CYS A 380 64.77 12.50 4.42
N SER A 381 63.68 13.28 4.42
CA SER A 381 63.74 14.75 4.30
C SER A 381 63.98 15.37 5.67
N CYS A 382 65.09 16.08 5.88
CA CYS A 382 65.47 16.59 7.21
C CYS A 382 64.92 17.99 7.53
N LYS A 383 64.69 18.24 8.82
CA LYS A 383 64.30 19.56 9.36
C LYS A 383 65.48 20.55 9.36
N PRO A 384 65.23 21.88 9.38
CA PRO A 384 66.30 22.87 9.50
C PRO A 384 67.20 22.65 10.72
N GLY A 385 68.51 22.82 10.55
CA GLY A 385 69.51 22.53 11.58
C GLY A 385 69.81 21.04 11.81
N VAL A 386 69.16 20.12 11.09
CA VAL A 386 69.33 18.66 11.19
C VAL A 386 70.05 18.11 9.95
N MET A 387 70.82 17.02 10.09
CA MET A 387 71.53 16.38 8.97
C MET A 387 71.63 14.85 9.09
N GLY A 388 72.00 14.19 7.98
CA GLY A 388 72.16 12.72 7.84
C GLY A 388 71.03 12.10 7.01
N ASP A 389 71.28 11.00 6.28
CA ASP A 389 70.26 10.37 5.39
C ASP A 389 68.99 9.88 6.12
N LYS A 390 69.08 9.71 7.45
CA LYS A 390 67.96 9.39 8.36
C LYS A 390 67.61 10.53 9.35
N CYS A 391 68.23 11.70 9.19
CA CYS A 391 67.97 12.93 9.95
C CYS A 391 68.11 12.79 11.47
N ASP A 392 69.27 12.35 11.94
CA ASP A 392 69.51 11.86 13.30
C ASP A 392 70.35 12.78 14.20
N ARG A 393 70.82 13.93 13.71
CA ARG A 393 71.77 14.80 14.44
C ARG A 393 71.75 16.28 14.04
N CYS A 394 72.15 17.15 14.97
CA CYS A 394 72.19 18.61 14.80
C CYS A 394 73.45 19.15 14.11
N GLN A 395 73.33 20.37 13.58
CA GLN A 395 74.43 21.21 13.08
C GLN A 395 75.00 22.14 14.19
N PRO A 396 76.29 22.52 14.17
CA PRO A 396 76.90 23.39 15.19
C PRO A 396 76.30 24.80 15.25
N GLY A 397 76.37 25.45 16.41
CA GLY A 397 75.67 26.71 16.70
C GLY A 397 74.18 26.53 17.02
N TYR A 398 73.67 25.31 16.85
CA TYR A 398 72.34 24.88 17.24
C TYR A 398 72.45 23.69 18.22
N HIS A 399 71.49 23.57 19.14
CA HIS A 399 71.41 22.53 20.16
C HIS A 399 70.07 21.77 20.07
N SER A 400 69.97 20.68 20.85
CA SER A 400 68.78 19.83 21.06
C SER A 400 67.99 19.46 19.79
N LEU A 401 68.14 18.21 19.32
CA LEU A 401 67.31 17.69 18.24
C LEU A 401 65.86 17.54 18.72
N THR A 402 64.97 18.39 18.23
CA THR A 402 63.54 18.43 18.58
C THR A 402 62.67 18.24 17.33
N GLU A 403 61.34 18.11 17.52
CA GLU A 403 60.39 17.99 16.42
C GLU A 403 60.37 19.19 15.46
N ALA A 404 60.93 20.33 15.86
CA ALA A 404 61.12 21.52 15.01
C ALA A 404 62.47 21.55 14.26
N GLY A 405 63.32 20.54 14.47
CA GLY A 405 64.74 20.57 14.12
C GLY A 405 65.61 20.97 15.32
N CYS A 406 66.73 21.64 15.08
CA CYS A 406 67.66 22.11 16.12
C CYS A 406 67.57 23.63 16.31
N ARG A 407 67.91 24.14 17.50
CA ARG A 407 67.61 25.54 17.93
C ARG A 407 68.87 26.37 18.24
N PRO A 408 68.92 27.69 17.94
CA PRO A 408 70.04 28.58 18.28
C PRO A 408 69.87 29.32 19.64
N CYS A 409 70.95 29.91 20.17
CA CYS A 409 71.01 30.60 21.49
C CYS A 409 70.94 32.15 21.44
N SER A 410 70.34 32.82 22.45
CA SER A 410 70.21 34.31 22.51
C SER A 410 69.81 34.92 23.90
N CYS A 411 70.70 35.04 24.90
CA CYS A 411 70.37 35.47 26.30
C CYS A 411 70.00 36.98 26.51
N ASN A 412 69.28 37.35 27.60
CA ASN A 412 68.82 38.72 27.93
C ASN A 412 69.20 39.20 29.36
N PRO A 413 69.82 40.40 29.55
CA PRO A 413 70.41 40.83 30.82
C PRO A 413 69.44 41.29 31.93
N SER A 414 68.19 41.66 31.64
CA SER A 414 67.26 42.13 32.68
C SER A 414 66.87 41.01 33.65
N GLY A 415 66.86 39.77 33.17
CA GLY A 415 66.43 38.59 33.92
C GLY A 415 67.39 37.40 33.92
N SER A 416 68.46 37.38 33.10
CA SER A 416 69.51 36.35 33.15
C SER A 416 70.62 36.68 34.17
N VAL A 417 71.54 35.73 34.33
CA VAL A 417 72.83 35.90 35.00
C VAL A 417 74.04 35.39 34.20
N ASP A 418 73.87 34.57 33.14
CA ASP A 418 74.99 34.04 32.32
C ASP A 418 74.54 33.46 30.94
N GLU A 419 75.50 33.02 30.10
CA GLU A 419 75.37 32.48 28.73
C GLU A 419 74.81 31.02 28.62
N CYS A 420 74.86 30.42 27.40
CA CYS A 420 74.11 29.23 26.98
C CYS A 420 74.92 27.90 26.91
N ASN A 421 74.22 26.76 26.82
CA ASN A 421 74.79 25.40 26.77
C ASN A 421 74.58 24.68 25.42
N VAL A 422 75.52 23.84 24.95
CA VAL A 422 75.49 23.25 23.59
C VAL A 422 74.58 22.02 23.42
N GLU A 423 74.15 21.35 24.49
CA GLU A 423 73.24 20.20 24.42
C GLU A 423 71.79 20.59 24.75
N THR A 424 71.61 21.58 25.63
CA THR A 424 70.34 22.01 26.22
C THR A 424 69.94 23.46 25.91
N GLY A 425 70.87 24.29 25.43
CA GLY A 425 70.66 25.66 24.96
C GLY A 425 70.44 26.74 26.02
N ARG A 426 70.11 26.36 27.25
CA ARG A 426 69.45 27.26 28.20
C ARG A 426 70.39 28.25 28.89
N CYS A 427 69.99 29.52 28.95
CA CYS A 427 70.61 30.56 29.78
C CYS A 427 70.08 30.51 31.24
N VAL A 428 70.80 31.09 32.20
CA VAL A 428 70.49 31.00 33.65
C VAL A 428 69.69 32.21 34.15
N CYS A 429 68.56 32.01 34.86
CA CYS A 429 67.53 33.03 35.12
C CYS A 429 67.20 33.32 36.59
N LYS A 430 66.65 34.51 36.88
CA LYS A 430 66.07 34.93 38.19
C LYS A 430 64.73 34.23 38.51
N ASP A 431 64.28 34.28 39.77
CA ASP A 431 63.23 33.40 40.31
C ASP A 431 61.84 33.46 39.66
N ASN A 432 61.21 34.63 39.50
CA ASN A 432 59.92 34.81 38.82
C ASN A 432 60.13 35.18 37.33
N VAL A 433 61.32 34.91 36.81
CA VAL A 433 61.72 35.11 35.41
C VAL A 433 61.91 33.76 34.74
N GLU A 434 61.50 33.66 33.48
CA GLU A 434 61.90 32.58 32.60
C GLU A 434 62.03 33.09 31.16
N GLY A 435 61.71 32.24 30.20
CA GLY A 435 62.30 32.30 28.88
C GLY A 435 63.59 31.49 28.88
N PHE A 436 63.87 30.93 27.71
CA PHE A 436 65.10 30.19 27.43
C PHE A 436 66.35 31.08 27.58
N SER A 437 66.14 32.39 27.48
CA SER A 437 67.09 33.49 27.54
C SER A 437 66.86 34.44 28.72
N CYS A 438 65.93 34.11 29.62
CA CYS A 438 65.60 34.88 30.82
C CYS A 438 65.09 36.31 30.55
N GLU A 439 64.38 36.46 29.44
CA GLU A 439 63.90 37.72 28.87
C GLU A 439 62.52 38.16 29.37
N ARG A 440 61.80 37.30 30.10
CA ARG A 440 60.37 37.46 30.37
C ARG A 440 59.99 37.02 31.79
N CYS A 441 58.89 37.56 32.30
CA CYS A 441 58.23 37.02 33.48
C CYS A 441 57.78 35.58 33.29
N LYS A 442 57.68 34.83 34.39
CA LYS A 442 56.95 33.56 34.42
C LYS A 442 55.48 33.78 34.08
N PRO A 443 54.82 32.89 33.33
CA PRO A 443 53.37 32.96 33.09
C PRO A 443 52.61 33.07 34.41
N GLY A 444 51.63 33.97 34.45
CA GLY A 444 50.95 34.36 35.68
C GLY A 444 51.70 35.41 36.48
N PHE A 445 52.74 36.04 35.92
CA PHE A 445 53.44 37.21 36.47
C PHE A 445 53.73 38.26 35.37
N PHE A 446 53.74 39.54 35.75
CA PHE A 446 54.01 40.72 34.92
C PHE A 446 54.96 41.70 35.62
N ASN A 447 55.32 42.81 34.94
CA ASN A 447 56.26 43.86 35.38
C ASN A 447 57.66 43.30 35.72
N LEU A 448 58.54 43.23 34.71
CA LEU A 448 59.94 42.78 34.84
C LEU A 448 60.86 43.96 35.19
N GLU A 449 61.02 44.24 36.48
CA GLU A 449 61.81 45.38 36.95
C GLU A 449 63.21 44.96 37.45
N PRO A 450 64.31 45.66 37.09
CA PRO A 450 65.65 45.36 37.60
C PRO A 450 65.78 45.42 39.14
N SER A 451 64.97 46.25 39.81
CA SER A 451 64.90 46.38 41.27
C SER A 451 64.06 45.30 41.96
N ASN A 452 63.27 44.51 41.22
CA ASN A 452 62.52 43.40 41.78
C ASN A 452 63.48 42.20 42.01
N PRO A 453 63.73 41.76 43.25
CA PRO A 453 64.68 40.68 43.53
C PRO A 453 64.22 39.30 43.01
N ARG A 454 62.92 39.16 42.65
CA ARG A 454 62.40 37.98 41.95
C ARG A 454 62.13 38.26 40.47
N GLY A 455 62.25 39.49 39.99
CA GLY A 455 61.94 39.92 38.63
C GLY A 455 60.50 40.39 38.43
N CYS A 456 59.48 39.56 38.72
CA CYS A 456 58.08 39.83 38.36
C CYS A 456 57.02 39.57 39.44
N THR A 457 55.81 40.10 39.24
CA THR A 457 54.67 40.21 40.18
C THR A 457 53.42 39.49 39.64
N PRO A 458 52.65 38.71 40.44
CA PRO A 458 51.60 37.82 39.90
C PRO A 458 50.35 38.50 39.32
N CYS A 459 49.70 37.84 38.35
CA CYS A 459 48.53 38.29 37.59
C CYS A 459 47.17 37.76 38.12
N PHE A 460 46.07 38.48 37.87
CA PHE A 460 44.68 38.08 38.18
C PHE A 460 43.70 38.31 37.01
N CYS A 461 43.38 37.23 36.27
CA CYS A 461 42.49 37.28 35.09
C CYS A 461 41.41 36.17 35.09
N PHE A 462 40.75 35.98 36.24
CA PHE A 462 39.74 34.93 36.50
C PHE A 462 40.12 33.47 36.16
N GLY A 463 41.40 33.20 35.84
CA GLY A 463 41.91 31.89 35.41
C GLY A 463 41.96 31.69 33.89
N HIS A 464 41.38 32.59 33.09
CA HIS A 464 41.36 32.49 31.62
C HIS A 464 42.62 33.00 30.95
N SER A 465 43.35 33.90 31.60
CA SER A 465 44.66 34.36 31.13
C SER A 465 45.69 34.29 32.25
N SER A 466 46.91 33.90 31.88
CA SER A 466 48.12 34.05 32.69
C SER A 466 48.97 35.21 32.17
N TRP A 467 48.41 36.05 31.30
CA TRP A 467 49.10 37.10 30.57
C TRP A 467 48.43 38.44 30.80
N SER A 468 49.10 39.33 31.52
CA SER A 468 48.62 40.69 31.75
C SER A 468 49.76 41.71 31.62
N SER A 469 49.38 42.97 31.42
CA SER A 469 50.29 44.06 31.11
C SER A 469 49.93 45.32 31.91
N GLU A 470 50.92 46.15 32.18
CA GLU A 470 50.77 47.39 32.94
C GLU A 470 49.85 48.39 32.23
N ARG A 471 48.89 48.97 32.96
CA ARG A 471 47.86 49.84 32.38
C ARG A 471 48.18 51.33 32.56
N GLN A 472 48.37 52.02 31.43
CA GLN A 472 48.93 53.38 31.39
C GLN A 472 47.90 54.52 31.50
N ASP A 473 46.61 54.27 31.27
CA ASP A 473 45.52 55.26 31.31
C ASP A 473 44.84 55.42 32.69
N ILE A 474 45.33 54.69 33.70
CA ILE A 474 44.80 54.69 35.07
C ILE A 474 45.85 55.29 36.01
N ALA A 475 45.48 56.34 36.75
CA ALA A 475 46.35 57.00 37.70
C ALA A 475 46.23 56.41 39.12
N VAL A 476 47.37 56.36 39.83
CA VAL A 476 47.43 56.01 41.26
C VAL A 476 46.74 57.10 42.09
N ILE A 477 45.84 56.70 42.99
CA ILE A 477 45.18 57.58 43.96
C ILE A 477 45.16 56.95 45.35
N SER A 478 45.90 57.57 46.27
CA SER A 478 45.84 57.29 47.70
C SER A 478 44.77 58.17 48.35
N ASP A 479 43.60 57.60 48.64
CA ASP A 479 42.40 58.35 49.06
C ASP A 479 42.23 58.31 50.60
N SER A 480 43.02 59.12 51.32
CA SER A 480 43.05 59.22 52.80
C SER A 480 41.69 59.57 53.43
N TYR A 481 41.44 59.08 54.65
CA TYR A 481 40.23 59.40 55.41
C TYR A 481 40.50 59.61 56.92
N PHE A 482 40.15 60.81 57.38
CA PHE A 482 40.09 61.16 58.80
C PHE A 482 38.66 60.94 59.32
N PRO A 483 38.43 60.02 60.28
CA PRO A 483 37.09 59.72 60.77
C PRO A 483 36.51 60.86 61.61
N ARG A 484 35.58 61.63 61.02
CA ARG A 484 34.69 62.56 61.75
C ARG A 484 33.30 61.93 61.88
N TYR A 485 32.96 61.59 63.12
CA TYR A 485 31.64 61.27 63.70
C TYR A 485 30.51 60.82 62.75
N PHE A 486 30.05 59.56 62.84
CA PHE A 486 28.67 59.18 62.54
C PHE A 486 28.14 58.07 63.45
N ILE A 487 26.82 57.92 63.51
CA ILE A 487 26.09 57.13 64.51
C ILE A 487 25.84 55.70 64.02
N ALA A 488 26.13 54.71 64.87
CA ALA A 488 25.64 53.34 64.66
C ALA A 488 24.21 53.19 65.21
N PRO A 489 23.22 52.75 64.40
CA PRO A 489 21.84 52.55 64.85
C PRO A 489 21.71 51.27 65.70
N GLY A 490 22.10 51.35 66.98
CA GLY A 490 21.93 50.28 67.94
C GLY A 490 20.46 50.02 68.25
N LYS A 491 19.98 48.79 68.02
CA LYS A 491 18.68 48.35 68.55
C LYS A 491 18.74 48.34 70.08
N SER A 492 17.74 48.94 70.72
CA SER A 492 17.55 49.02 72.19
C SER A 492 18.45 50.01 72.97
N GLY A 493 18.13 51.29 72.86
CA GLY A 493 17.46 51.94 74.01
C GLY A 493 18.29 52.48 75.18
N THR A 494 19.62 52.61 75.10
CA THR A 494 20.40 53.39 76.07
C THR A 494 21.36 54.37 75.40
N ALA A 495 21.24 55.65 75.73
CA ALA A 495 22.09 56.71 75.20
C ALA A 495 23.25 57.01 76.17
N ALA A 496 24.49 56.82 75.72
CA ALA A 496 25.68 57.12 76.50
C ALA A 496 26.11 58.59 76.30
N VAL A 497 26.05 59.40 77.36
CA VAL A 497 26.52 60.79 77.37
C VAL A 497 28.05 60.83 77.33
N TRP A 498 28.63 61.68 76.48
CA TRP A 498 30.07 61.95 76.46
C TRP A 498 30.37 63.45 76.46
N ARG A 499 31.48 63.79 77.12
CA ARG A 499 32.09 65.12 77.21
C ARG A 499 33.22 65.22 76.17
N GLU A 500 33.65 66.44 75.87
CA GLU A 500 34.65 66.73 74.84
C GLU A 500 36.01 66.00 75.03
N GLU A 501 36.81 65.99 73.96
CA GLU A 501 38.21 65.53 73.84
C GLU A 501 38.55 64.04 73.60
N ARG A 502 37.63 63.05 73.58
CA ARG A 502 38.03 61.63 73.29
C ARG A 502 37.09 60.87 72.34
N SER A 503 37.68 60.16 71.38
CA SER A 503 36.97 59.58 70.22
C SER A 503 37.23 58.08 70.01
N CYS A 504 36.46 57.22 70.69
CA CYS A 504 36.10 55.86 70.26
C CYS A 504 35.00 55.29 71.19
N LEU A 505 34.04 54.53 70.63
CA LEU A 505 32.93 53.97 71.41
C LEU A 505 33.37 52.73 72.21
N ARG A 506 33.35 52.84 73.54
CA ARG A 506 33.60 51.71 74.45
C ARG A 506 32.32 50.90 74.68
N SER A 507 32.24 49.72 74.03
CA SER A 507 31.25 48.69 74.39
C SER A 507 31.42 48.26 75.85
N SER A 508 30.30 48.04 76.55
CA SER A 508 30.23 47.47 77.90
C SER A 508 30.04 45.94 77.90
N SER A 509 30.04 45.32 76.72
CA SER A 509 29.95 43.87 76.50
C SER A 509 31.21 43.39 75.75
N PRO A 510 31.67 42.12 75.87
CA PRO A 510 33.03 41.70 75.50
C PRO A 510 33.25 41.47 74.00
N ARG A 511 32.70 42.35 73.15
CA ARG A 511 32.98 42.43 71.71
C ARG A 511 33.74 43.72 71.38
N PRO A 512 34.68 43.71 70.42
CA PRO A 512 35.47 44.89 70.04
C PRO A 512 34.60 46.02 69.45
N PRO A 513 35.10 47.27 69.45
CA PRO A 513 34.40 48.40 68.83
C PRO A 513 34.30 48.23 67.31
N LEU A 514 33.10 48.34 66.76
CA LEU A 514 32.86 48.26 65.32
C LEU A 514 33.03 49.64 64.67
N CYS A 515 34.02 49.78 63.80
CA CYS A 515 34.20 50.96 62.95
C CYS A 515 33.64 50.69 61.54
N LEU A 516 32.59 51.41 61.15
CA LEU A 516 32.04 51.36 59.80
C LEU A 516 32.79 52.35 58.89
N PHE A 517 33.32 51.87 57.76
CA PHE A 517 33.99 52.71 56.78
C PHE A 517 32.98 53.59 56.03
N ALA A 518 33.43 54.78 55.62
CA ALA A 518 32.60 55.73 54.87
C ALA A 518 32.21 55.18 53.49
N ALA A 519 31.07 55.63 52.95
CA ALA A 519 30.51 55.13 51.68
C ALA A 519 31.47 55.22 50.47
N LYS A 520 32.50 56.07 50.50
CA LYS A 520 33.54 56.15 49.46
C LYS A 520 34.37 54.87 49.30
N PHE A 521 34.39 53.99 50.31
CA PHE A 521 35.06 52.68 50.26
C PHE A 521 34.13 51.53 49.83
N LEU A 522 32.87 51.82 49.48
CA LEU A 522 31.90 50.85 48.98
C LEU A 522 31.75 50.97 47.46
N GLY A 523 31.53 49.85 46.74
CA GLY A 523 31.36 49.82 45.28
C GLY A 523 32.37 48.91 44.56
N LYS A 524 32.53 49.09 43.23
CA LYS A 524 33.43 48.27 42.39
C LYS A 524 34.90 48.66 42.57
N GLN A 525 35.48 48.35 43.73
CA GLN A 525 36.87 48.65 44.12
C GLN A 525 37.92 47.69 43.51
N VAL A 526 37.74 47.30 42.24
CA VAL A 526 38.57 46.24 41.60
C VAL A 526 40.01 46.70 41.34
N PHE A 527 40.24 47.99 41.17
CA PHE A 527 41.57 48.59 40.95
C PHE A 527 42.34 48.91 42.26
N SER A 528 42.04 48.18 43.33
CA SER A 528 42.72 48.27 44.64
C SER A 528 43.37 46.95 45.04
N TYR A 529 43.41 45.97 44.11
CA TYR A 529 44.02 44.65 44.33
C TYR A 529 45.55 44.74 44.43
N GLY A 530 46.15 43.86 45.26
CA GLY A 530 47.60 43.84 45.50
C GLY A 530 48.18 45.03 46.27
N GLN A 531 47.37 46.03 46.64
CA GLN A 531 47.81 47.26 47.31
C GLN A 531 47.67 47.21 48.83
N ASN A 532 48.48 48.04 49.51
CA ASN A 532 48.44 48.16 50.97
C ASN A 532 47.27 49.03 51.43
N LEU A 533 46.31 48.42 52.14
CA LEU A 533 45.41 49.13 53.04
C LEU A 533 46.20 49.55 54.29
N SER A 534 46.51 50.84 54.42
CA SER A 534 47.33 51.37 55.50
C SER A 534 46.46 52.17 56.48
N PHE A 535 46.65 51.98 57.79
CA PHE A 535 45.86 52.67 58.82
C PHE A 535 46.67 52.82 60.11
N SER A 536 46.58 53.98 60.76
CA SER A 536 47.29 54.26 62.02
C SER A 536 46.38 54.05 63.21
N PHE A 537 46.35 52.82 63.75
CA PHE A 537 45.63 52.51 64.99
C PHE A 537 46.53 52.62 66.23
N ARG A 538 45.92 52.80 67.40
CA ARG A 538 46.57 52.87 68.72
C ARG A 538 45.62 52.36 69.80
N VAL A 539 46.15 51.90 70.94
CA VAL A 539 45.40 51.05 71.90
C VAL A 539 45.49 51.58 73.34
N ASP A 540 44.35 51.74 74.01
CA ASP A 540 44.20 52.53 75.26
C ASP A 540 44.40 51.73 76.57
N ARG A 541 44.88 50.48 76.52
CA ARG A 541 45.21 49.68 77.71
C ARG A 541 46.45 48.81 77.51
N ARG A 542 47.35 48.83 78.51
CA ARG A 542 48.62 48.08 78.51
C ARG A 542 48.44 46.56 78.55
N ASP A 543 47.32 46.07 79.09
CA ASP A 543 47.00 44.63 79.19
C ASP A 543 46.15 44.13 78.01
N THR A 544 46.42 44.60 76.80
CA THR A 544 45.71 44.13 75.59
C THR A 544 46.41 42.93 74.98
N ARG A 545 45.74 41.77 75.07
CA ARG A 545 46.11 40.55 74.33
C ARG A 545 45.66 40.71 72.88
N LEU A 546 46.63 40.57 71.97
CA LEU A 546 46.39 40.48 70.53
C LEU A 546 45.71 39.16 70.17
N SER A 547 44.92 39.17 69.11
CA SER A 547 44.08 38.08 68.61
C SER A 547 44.19 37.93 67.10
N ALA A 548 43.95 36.74 66.57
CA ALA A 548 43.91 36.49 65.13
C ALA A 548 42.82 37.33 64.40
N GLU A 549 41.85 37.87 65.13
CA GLU A 549 40.78 38.74 64.61
C GLU A 549 40.85 40.19 65.11
N ASP A 550 42.05 40.72 65.38
CA ASP A 550 42.19 42.12 65.82
C ASP A 550 41.77 43.14 64.74
N LEU A 551 42.09 42.86 63.47
CA LEU A 551 41.52 43.56 62.30
C LEU A 551 40.60 42.59 61.56
N VAL A 552 39.40 43.03 61.21
CA VAL A 552 38.42 42.27 60.44
C VAL A 552 37.84 43.15 59.32
N LEU A 553 37.76 42.60 58.12
CA LEU A 553 37.15 43.20 56.94
C LEU A 553 35.97 42.34 56.49
N GLU A 554 34.79 42.93 56.37
CA GLU A 554 33.53 42.25 56.02
C GLU A 554 32.83 43.00 54.89
N GLY A 555 32.41 42.28 53.83
CA GLY A 555 31.76 42.87 52.66
C GLY A 555 31.43 41.85 51.57
N ALA A 556 30.40 42.13 50.76
CA ALA A 556 29.95 41.27 49.64
C ALA A 556 29.68 39.79 50.01
N GLY A 557 29.34 39.50 51.28
CA GLY A 557 29.15 38.13 51.78
C GLY A 557 30.43 37.42 52.22
N LEU A 558 31.57 38.09 52.15
CA LEU A 558 32.89 37.57 52.54
C LEU A 558 33.40 38.24 53.82
N ARG A 559 34.28 37.54 54.54
CA ARG A 559 34.90 37.97 55.80
C ARG A 559 36.37 37.54 55.83
N VAL A 560 37.27 38.46 56.18
CA VAL A 560 38.72 38.24 56.27
C VAL A 560 39.25 38.90 57.55
N SER A 561 40.20 38.26 58.24
CA SER A 561 40.73 38.75 59.52
C SER A 561 42.25 38.53 59.66
N VAL A 562 42.92 39.38 60.45
CA VAL A 562 44.38 39.36 60.66
C VAL A 562 44.77 39.99 62.02
N PRO A 563 45.80 39.48 62.75
CA PRO A 563 46.34 40.12 63.96
C PRO A 563 47.16 41.39 63.64
N LEU A 564 47.11 42.40 64.52
CA LEU A 564 47.68 43.73 64.26
C LEU A 564 49.22 43.80 64.16
N ILE A 565 49.93 42.77 64.63
CA ILE A 565 51.40 42.64 64.52
C ILE A 565 51.85 41.80 63.31
N ALA A 566 50.92 41.39 62.44
CA ALA A 566 51.26 40.77 61.17
C ALA A 566 52.06 41.73 60.27
N GLN A 567 52.68 41.19 59.22
CA GLN A 567 53.36 41.95 58.17
C GLN A 567 54.52 42.87 58.68
N GLY A 568 55.08 42.58 59.86
CA GLY A 568 56.21 43.31 60.43
C GLY A 568 55.83 44.56 61.24
N ASN A 569 54.54 44.75 61.53
CA ASN A 569 54.06 45.92 62.29
C ASN A 569 54.53 45.91 63.76
N ALA A 570 54.91 47.09 64.26
CA ALA A 570 55.38 47.28 65.63
C ALA A 570 54.24 47.22 66.67
N TYR A 571 54.57 46.88 67.92
CA TYR A 571 53.60 46.80 69.01
C TYR A 571 52.97 48.20 69.30
N PRO A 572 51.64 48.32 69.41
CA PRO A 572 50.97 49.62 69.45
C PRO A 572 51.26 50.44 70.71
N SER A 573 51.39 51.76 70.51
CA SER A 573 51.48 52.77 71.58
C SER A 573 50.18 53.58 71.72
N ALA A 574 50.13 54.56 72.63
CA ALA A 574 48.87 55.20 73.05
C ALA A 574 48.35 56.30 72.09
N GLY A 575 47.02 56.35 71.89
CA GLY A 575 46.31 57.29 71.03
C GLY A 575 45.03 56.69 70.43
N TYR A 576 44.49 57.29 69.37
CA TYR A 576 43.25 56.90 68.68
C TYR A 576 43.50 56.53 67.20
N LEU A 577 42.54 55.81 66.58
CA LEU A 577 42.58 55.43 65.16
C LEU A 577 42.54 56.67 64.25
N ASN A 578 43.52 56.79 63.36
CA ASN A 578 43.65 57.87 62.40
C ASN A 578 44.04 57.37 61.00
N ASP A 579 43.75 58.22 60.02
CA ASP A 579 44.26 58.20 58.65
C ASP A 579 44.24 56.81 57.99
N VAL A 580 43.01 56.36 57.68
CA VAL A 580 42.82 55.16 56.86
C VAL A 580 43.05 55.54 55.41
N THR A 581 44.06 54.93 54.79
CA THR A 581 44.45 55.10 53.40
C THR A 581 44.31 53.78 52.66
N LEU A 582 43.51 53.77 51.60
CA LEU A 582 43.54 52.72 50.59
C LEU A 582 44.19 53.29 49.34
N THR A 583 45.31 52.70 48.92
CA THR A 583 45.85 52.97 47.58
C THR A 583 44.95 52.25 46.58
N SER A 584 44.36 53.04 45.68
CA SER A 584 43.50 52.59 44.60
C SER A 584 43.97 53.24 43.30
N ALA A 585 43.36 52.89 42.19
CA ALA A 585 43.61 53.56 40.92
C ALA A 585 42.28 53.83 40.20
N ARG A 586 42.18 54.95 39.47
CA ARG A 586 40.99 55.25 38.64
C ARG A 586 41.39 55.88 37.30
N PRO A 587 40.59 55.68 36.24
CA PRO A 587 40.82 56.34 34.96
C PRO A 587 40.88 57.87 35.14
N GLY A 588 41.93 58.50 34.60
CA GLY A 588 42.16 59.94 34.72
C GLY A 588 43.64 60.33 34.77
N PRO A 589 43.94 61.63 34.66
CA PRO A 589 45.33 62.12 34.63
C PRO A 589 45.99 62.05 36.02
N GLY A 590 47.24 61.57 36.06
CA GLY A 590 48.07 61.46 37.26
C GLY A 590 49.30 60.59 37.01
N VAL A 591 49.92 60.07 38.07
CA VAL A 591 51.04 59.12 37.96
C VAL A 591 50.49 57.75 37.51
N PRO A 592 50.98 57.15 36.41
CA PRO A 592 50.48 55.86 35.92
C PRO A 592 50.62 54.74 36.95
N ALA A 593 49.58 53.94 37.10
CA ALA A 593 49.54 52.83 38.04
C ALA A 593 50.10 51.54 37.40
N ALA A 594 51.43 51.44 37.30
CA ALA A 594 52.16 50.31 36.69
C ALA A 594 51.86 48.92 37.32
N TRP A 595 51.25 48.90 38.51
CA TRP A 595 50.77 47.69 39.20
C TRP A 595 49.30 47.33 38.87
N VAL A 596 48.56 48.19 38.17
CA VAL A 596 47.22 47.87 37.66
C VAL A 596 47.38 47.12 36.36
N GLU A 597 46.94 45.87 36.36
CA GLU A 597 47.00 45.04 35.18
C GLU A 597 45.79 45.24 34.24
N SER A 598 46.04 45.07 32.96
CA SER A 598 45.05 44.74 31.95
C SER A 598 45.36 43.34 31.44
N CYS A 599 44.41 42.43 31.54
CA CYS A 599 44.57 41.08 31.03
C CYS A 599 44.58 41.09 29.51
N THR A 600 45.55 40.42 28.90
CA THR A 600 45.49 40.06 27.48
C THR A 600 44.57 38.84 27.40
N CYS A 601 43.33 39.07 26.98
CA CYS A 601 42.33 38.01 26.97
C CYS A 601 42.56 37.05 25.80
N PRO A 602 42.38 35.73 26.03
CA PRO A 602 42.43 34.76 24.95
C PRO A 602 41.32 35.03 23.93
N VAL A 603 41.53 34.54 22.71
CA VAL A 603 40.61 34.72 21.58
C VAL A 603 39.20 34.26 21.97
N GLY A 604 38.24 35.17 21.80
CA GLY A 604 36.83 34.96 22.17
C GLY A 604 36.39 35.53 23.52
N TYR A 605 37.31 36.04 24.34
CA TYR A 605 37.03 36.61 25.66
C TYR A 605 37.29 38.12 25.68
N GLY A 606 36.51 38.86 26.46
CA GLY A 606 36.58 40.31 26.60
C GLY A 606 36.24 40.79 28.01
N GLY A 607 36.23 42.11 28.18
CA GLY A 607 36.33 42.74 29.50
C GLY A 607 37.78 42.94 29.93
N GLN A 608 38.03 43.59 31.07
CA GLN A 608 39.40 43.88 31.52
C GLN A 608 40.09 42.66 32.14
N PHE A 609 39.30 41.70 32.63
CA PHE A 609 39.75 40.50 33.33
C PHE A 609 39.24 39.22 32.64
N CYS A 610 38.76 39.35 31.40
CA CYS A 610 38.27 38.27 30.54
C CYS A 610 36.94 37.65 31.02
N GLU A 611 36.06 38.47 31.59
CA GLU A 611 34.80 38.06 32.22
C GLU A 611 33.63 37.74 31.27
N MET A 612 33.69 38.14 30.00
CA MET A 612 32.61 37.99 29.00
C MET A 612 33.10 37.34 27.70
N CYS A 613 32.20 36.68 26.96
CA CYS A 613 32.49 36.25 25.58
C CYS A 613 32.29 37.41 24.60
N LEU A 614 33.12 37.48 23.57
CA LEU A 614 33.01 38.44 22.47
C LEU A 614 32.05 37.94 21.38
N SER A 615 31.60 38.85 20.51
CA SER A 615 30.79 38.47 19.34
C SER A 615 31.54 37.47 18.46
N GLY A 616 30.84 36.44 17.96
CA GLY A 616 31.44 35.28 17.31
C GLY A 616 31.86 34.17 18.27
N TYR A 617 31.63 34.30 19.57
CA TYR A 617 31.94 33.28 20.59
C TYR A 617 30.80 33.12 21.60
N ARG A 618 30.60 31.89 22.07
CA ARG A 618 29.54 31.48 23.01
C ARG A 618 30.12 30.76 24.23
N ARG A 619 29.42 30.78 25.37
CA ARG A 619 29.81 29.96 26.53
C ARG A 619 29.64 28.48 26.25
N GLU A 620 30.62 27.70 26.69
CA GLU A 620 30.57 26.24 26.68
C GLU A 620 29.62 25.72 27.77
N THR A 621 29.71 26.27 28.99
CA THR A 621 28.92 25.84 30.16
C THR A 621 28.33 27.04 30.91
N PRO A 622 27.18 27.61 30.50
CA PRO A 622 26.65 28.87 31.03
C PRO A 622 26.51 28.97 32.57
N SER A 623 26.30 27.83 33.25
CA SER A 623 26.17 27.77 34.71
C SER A 623 27.41 28.17 35.51
N LEU A 624 28.60 28.22 34.88
CA LEU A 624 29.85 28.66 35.52
C LEU A 624 30.09 30.18 35.41
N GLY A 625 29.21 30.92 34.72
CA GLY A 625 29.29 32.38 34.60
C GLY A 625 30.64 32.85 34.05
N PRO A 626 31.27 33.89 34.63
CA PRO A 626 32.58 34.39 34.20
C PRO A 626 33.74 33.37 34.23
N TYR A 627 33.60 32.21 34.89
CA TYR A 627 34.60 31.12 34.86
C TYR A 627 34.35 30.09 33.75
N SER A 628 33.27 30.23 32.97
CA SER A 628 32.95 29.35 31.85
C SER A 628 33.80 29.67 30.61
N PRO A 629 34.33 28.67 29.89
CA PRO A 629 35.04 28.90 28.64
C PRO A 629 34.18 29.52 27.54
N CYS A 630 34.78 30.35 26.69
CA CYS A 630 34.19 30.90 25.47
C CYS A 630 34.73 30.13 24.26
N VAL A 631 33.85 29.56 23.44
CA VAL A 631 34.18 28.77 22.24
C VAL A 631 33.59 29.42 20.99
N LEU A 632 34.24 29.23 19.84
CA LEU A 632 33.84 29.85 18.56
C LEU A 632 32.43 29.41 18.12
N CYS A 633 31.68 30.35 17.53
CA CYS A 633 30.44 30.06 16.83
C CYS A 633 30.68 29.18 15.58
N THR A 634 30.14 27.96 15.58
CA THR A 634 30.19 27.06 14.42
C THR A 634 29.03 27.38 13.45
N CYS A 635 29.28 28.25 12.47
CA CYS A 635 28.27 28.74 11.51
C CYS A 635 28.61 28.43 10.04
N ASN A 636 29.44 27.41 9.79
CA ASN A 636 29.90 26.96 8.46
C ASN A 636 30.41 28.09 7.52
N GLY A 637 30.97 29.18 8.08
CA GLY A 637 31.44 30.34 7.31
C GLY A 637 30.36 31.36 6.91
N HIS A 638 29.08 30.97 6.92
CA HIS A 638 27.96 31.82 6.50
C HIS A 638 27.41 32.74 7.61
N SER A 639 28.05 32.75 8.78
CA SER A 639 27.90 33.83 9.76
C SER A 639 29.16 33.98 10.62
N GLU A 640 29.54 35.22 10.89
CA GLU A 640 30.62 35.57 11.82
C GLU A 640 30.10 35.72 13.27
N THR A 641 28.78 35.61 13.47
CA THR A 641 28.10 35.97 14.72
C THR A 641 27.02 34.96 15.12
N CYS A 642 27.09 34.48 16.36
CA CYS A 642 26.03 33.74 17.03
C CYS A 642 25.76 34.35 18.42
N ASP A 643 24.63 33.99 19.02
CA ASP A 643 24.28 34.42 20.38
C ASP A 643 25.27 33.87 21.44
N PRO A 644 25.78 34.70 22.37
CA PRO A 644 26.91 34.32 23.23
C PRO A 644 26.57 33.34 24.38
N GLU A 645 25.30 33.00 24.60
CA GLU A 645 24.89 32.03 25.64
C GLU A 645 24.19 30.80 25.05
N THR A 646 23.59 30.89 23.85
CA THR A 646 22.86 29.80 23.16
C THR A 646 23.47 29.35 21.83
N GLY A 647 24.31 30.17 21.19
CA GLY A 647 24.24 30.46 19.75
C GLY A 647 24.35 29.31 18.76
N VAL A 648 23.39 29.06 17.86
CA VAL A 648 22.40 29.89 17.14
C VAL A 648 23.00 31.08 16.38
N CYS A 649 23.34 30.81 15.12
CA CYS A 649 23.94 31.71 14.14
C CYS A 649 22.91 32.58 13.40
N ASP A 650 23.33 33.76 12.94
CA ASP A 650 22.53 34.64 12.05
C ASP A 650 22.97 34.46 10.59
N CYS A 651 22.32 33.55 9.86
CA CYS A 651 22.81 32.98 8.60
C CYS A 651 22.65 33.90 7.38
N ARG A 652 23.69 33.94 6.55
CA ARG A 652 23.77 34.75 5.32
C ARG A 652 23.84 33.83 4.08
N ASP A 653 24.14 34.39 2.91
CA ASP A 653 24.42 33.64 1.67
C ASP A 653 23.31 32.67 1.19
N ASN A 654 22.06 32.93 1.60
CA ASN A 654 20.92 32.04 1.40
C ASN A 654 21.07 30.66 2.09
N THR A 655 21.70 30.63 3.26
CA THR A 655 21.80 29.46 4.14
C THR A 655 20.83 29.51 5.31
N ALA A 656 20.58 28.37 5.95
CA ALA A 656 19.60 28.17 7.00
C ALA A 656 20.00 27.02 7.95
N GLY A 657 19.38 27.00 9.13
CA GLY A 657 19.70 26.06 10.22
C GLY A 657 20.43 26.75 11.39
N PRO A 658 20.47 26.15 12.59
CA PRO A 658 21.10 26.77 13.77
C PRO A 658 22.60 27.03 13.61
N HIS A 659 23.24 26.32 12.65
CA HIS A 659 24.66 26.43 12.31
C HIS A 659 24.86 26.79 10.82
N CYS A 660 23.82 27.27 10.14
CA CYS A 660 23.82 27.60 8.71
C CYS A 660 24.14 26.41 7.80
N GLU A 661 23.88 25.18 8.27
CA GLU A 661 24.33 23.92 7.67
C GLU A 661 23.45 23.41 6.49
N LYS A 662 22.57 24.25 5.95
CA LYS A 662 21.67 23.95 4.82
C LYS A 662 21.52 25.16 3.91
N CYS A 663 21.29 24.96 2.61
CA CYS A 663 20.72 26.04 1.79
C CYS A 663 19.27 26.31 2.20
N GLY A 664 18.86 27.57 2.14
CA GLY A 664 17.48 28.01 2.37
C GLY A 664 16.54 27.64 1.21
N ASP A 665 15.24 27.73 1.45
CA ASP A 665 14.21 27.34 0.48
C ASP A 665 14.37 28.08 -0.86
N GLY A 666 14.44 27.31 -1.95
CA GLY A 666 14.65 27.83 -3.31
C GLY A 666 16.12 27.90 -3.76
N TYR A 667 17.08 27.47 -2.93
CA TYR A 667 18.51 27.41 -3.25
C TYR A 667 19.08 25.99 -3.09
N TYR A 668 20.17 25.70 -3.80
CA TYR A 668 20.86 24.40 -3.77
C TYR A 668 22.39 24.57 -3.89
N GLY A 669 23.14 23.61 -3.35
CA GLY A 669 24.59 23.58 -3.39
C GLY A 669 25.17 22.96 -2.12
N ASP A 670 26.33 23.44 -1.67
CA ASP A 670 27.09 22.89 -0.53
C ASP A 670 27.47 24.00 0.49
N PRO A 671 26.61 24.25 1.51
CA PRO A 671 26.78 25.32 2.51
C PRO A 671 27.81 24.96 3.60
N THR A 672 28.82 24.17 3.27
CA THR A 672 29.92 23.80 4.18
C THR A 672 31.27 24.38 3.74
N SER A 673 31.34 25.02 2.57
CA SER A 673 32.57 25.63 2.04
C SER A 673 32.82 27.07 2.51
N GLY A 674 31.79 27.75 3.03
CA GLY A 674 31.88 29.09 3.60
C GLY A 674 32.02 30.22 2.57
N THR A 675 31.48 30.06 1.36
CA THR A 675 31.50 31.10 0.31
C THR A 675 30.11 31.63 -0.04
N SER A 676 30.00 32.90 -0.40
CA SER A 676 28.71 33.51 -0.81
C SER A 676 28.15 32.96 -2.14
N SER A 677 28.83 31.99 -2.76
CA SER A 677 28.38 31.24 -3.95
C SER A 677 27.92 29.81 -3.65
N ASP A 678 27.99 29.35 -2.40
CA ASP A 678 27.74 27.97 -2.02
C ASP A 678 26.30 27.50 -2.24
N CYS A 679 25.34 28.42 -2.15
CA CYS A 679 23.92 28.17 -2.41
C CYS A 679 23.41 28.98 -3.61
N GLN A 680 23.23 28.31 -4.74
CA GLN A 680 22.76 28.88 -6.00
C GLN A 680 21.23 28.78 -6.14
N PRO A 681 20.56 29.75 -6.79
CA PRO A 681 19.10 29.72 -6.94
C PRO A 681 18.63 28.57 -7.85
N CYS A 682 17.56 27.89 -7.45
CA CYS A 682 17.01 26.75 -8.17
C CYS A 682 16.59 27.13 -9.62
N PRO A 683 17.08 26.41 -10.65
CA PRO A 683 16.74 26.64 -12.06
C PRO A 683 15.36 26.05 -12.41
N CYS A 684 14.33 26.50 -11.69
CA CYS A 684 12.96 25.98 -11.68
C CYS A 684 11.93 27.10 -11.91
N PRO A 685 10.90 26.89 -12.74
CA PRO A 685 9.90 27.92 -13.02
C PRO A 685 9.09 28.26 -11.75
N GLY A 686 8.89 29.55 -11.51
CA GLY A 686 8.13 30.04 -10.35
C GLY A 686 8.89 30.10 -9.03
N GLY A 687 10.21 29.80 -9.00
CA GLY A 687 11.02 29.83 -7.78
C GLY A 687 10.87 28.57 -6.91
N SER A 688 10.33 27.48 -7.47
CA SER A 688 10.21 26.20 -6.78
C SER A 688 11.54 25.66 -6.25
N SER A 689 11.49 25.00 -5.09
CA SER A 689 12.62 24.26 -4.55
C SER A 689 13.04 23.08 -5.44
N CYS A 690 14.30 22.67 -5.28
CA CYS A 690 14.97 21.68 -6.09
C CYS A 690 15.95 20.86 -5.24
N ALA A 691 16.32 19.68 -5.75
CA ALA A 691 17.33 18.81 -5.15
C ALA A 691 18.36 18.39 -6.20
N VAL A 692 19.60 18.19 -5.76
CA VAL A 692 20.69 17.67 -6.60
C VAL A 692 20.65 16.15 -6.54
N VAL A 693 20.57 15.48 -7.70
CA VAL A 693 20.64 14.01 -7.76
C VAL A 693 22.09 13.55 -7.49
N PRO A 694 22.39 12.81 -6.39
CA PRO A 694 23.78 12.59 -5.94
C PRO A 694 24.69 11.78 -6.88
N LYS A 695 24.15 11.22 -7.98
CA LYS A 695 24.89 10.43 -8.98
C LYS A 695 25.13 11.15 -10.31
N THR A 696 24.37 12.21 -10.60
CA THR A 696 24.44 12.94 -11.88
C THR A 696 24.74 14.42 -11.70
N GLN A 697 24.76 14.92 -10.45
CA GLN A 697 24.78 16.34 -10.10
C GLN A 697 23.65 17.16 -10.78
N GLU A 698 22.61 16.47 -11.26
CA GLU A 698 21.52 17.08 -12.00
C GLU A 698 20.52 17.69 -11.03
N VAL A 699 20.25 18.99 -11.22
CA VAL A 699 19.34 19.76 -10.39
C VAL A 699 17.91 19.54 -10.87
N VAL A 700 17.10 18.85 -10.07
CA VAL A 700 15.72 18.46 -10.35
C VAL A 700 14.77 19.23 -9.46
N CYS A 701 13.73 19.85 -10.03
CA CYS A 701 12.72 20.58 -9.29
C CYS A 701 11.87 19.61 -8.45
N THR A 702 11.80 19.81 -7.13
CA THR A 702 11.07 18.91 -6.22
C THR A 702 9.59 19.25 -6.11
N ASN A 703 9.20 20.48 -6.47
CA ASN A 703 7.82 20.96 -6.42
C ASN A 703 7.43 21.65 -7.72
N CYS A 704 6.94 20.91 -8.71
CA CYS A 704 6.46 21.53 -9.97
C CYS A 704 5.09 22.22 -9.80
N PRO A 705 4.84 23.35 -10.49
CA PRO A 705 3.52 23.97 -10.57
C PRO A 705 2.43 22.99 -11.04
N THR A 706 1.23 23.08 -10.47
CA THR A 706 0.12 22.14 -10.73
C THR A 706 -0.15 21.93 -12.22
N GLY A 707 -0.09 20.66 -12.68
CA GLY A 707 -0.28 20.29 -14.08
C GLY A 707 0.99 20.36 -14.95
N THR A 708 2.17 20.60 -14.36
CA THR A 708 3.48 20.50 -15.03
C THR A 708 4.35 19.39 -14.41
N THR A 709 5.19 18.77 -15.23
CA THR A 709 6.05 17.64 -14.85
C THR A 709 7.36 17.64 -15.66
N GLY A 710 8.25 16.69 -15.39
CA GLY A 710 9.61 16.65 -15.94
C GLY A 710 10.64 17.28 -15.00
N LYS A 711 11.93 17.10 -15.28
CA LYS A 711 13.01 17.43 -14.34
C LYS A 711 13.10 18.93 -14.02
N ARG A 712 12.60 19.76 -14.92
CA ARG A 712 12.54 21.23 -14.84
C ARG A 712 11.12 21.77 -15.01
N CYS A 713 10.11 20.92 -14.77
CA CYS A 713 8.70 21.20 -14.99
C CYS A 713 8.39 21.63 -16.45
N GLU A 714 9.15 21.07 -17.41
CA GLU A 714 9.18 21.46 -18.81
C GLU A 714 8.09 20.80 -19.68
N LEU A 715 7.35 19.84 -19.12
CA LEU A 715 6.26 19.10 -19.76
C LEU A 715 4.94 19.38 -19.05
N CYS A 716 3.81 19.13 -19.72
CA CYS A 716 2.54 18.98 -19.01
C CYS A 716 2.46 17.61 -18.34
N ASP A 717 1.87 17.61 -17.14
CA ASP A 717 1.66 16.38 -16.35
C ASP A 717 0.60 15.47 -16.98
N ASP A 718 0.48 14.22 -16.52
CA ASP A 718 -0.48 13.31 -17.14
C ASP A 718 -1.94 13.73 -16.87
N GLY A 719 -2.80 13.60 -17.89
CA GLY A 719 -4.12 14.23 -17.91
C GLY A 719 -4.12 15.73 -18.21
N TYR A 720 -2.95 16.38 -18.43
CA TYR A 720 -2.84 17.77 -18.88
C TYR A 720 -2.20 17.87 -20.28
N PHE A 721 -2.53 18.95 -21.01
CA PHE A 721 -1.94 19.26 -22.31
C PHE A 721 -1.58 20.75 -22.48
N GLY A 722 -0.57 21.04 -23.31
CA GLY A 722 -0.06 22.39 -23.55
C GLY A 722 1.32 22.41 -24.20
N ASP A 723 2.05 23.50 -24.01
CA ASP A 723 3.48 23.66 -24.25
C ASP A 723 3.97 24.77 -23.30
N PRO A 724 4.34 24.43 -22.04
CA PRO A 724 4.56 25.42 -20.99
C PRO A 724 5.84 26.25 -21.20
N LEU A 725 6.75 25.83 -22.09
CA LEU A 725 7.96 26.56 -22.45
C LEU A 725 7.94 27.16 -23.86
N GLY A 726 6.87 26.95 -24.64
CA GLY A 726 6.75 27.47 -26.01
C GLY A 726 7.76 26.87 -26.99
N ARG A 727 8.15 25.61 -26.83
CA ARG A 727 9.17 24.97 -27.70
C ARG A 727 8.68 24.72 -29.12
N ASN A 728 7.36 24.60 -29.32
CA ASN A 728 6.72 24.28 -30.60
C ASN A 728 5.78 25.40 -31.10
N GLY A 729 5.89 26.62 -30.54
CA GLY A 729 5.01 27.74 -30.87
C GLY A 729 4.84 28.72 -29.70
N PRO A 730 3.79 29.57 -29.69
CA PRO A 730 3.51 30.41 -28.54
C PRO A 730 3.27 29.57 -27.28
N VAL A 731 3.69 30.10 -26.11
CA VAL A 731 3.54 29.40 -24.82
C VAL A 731 2.07 29.08 -24.54
N ARG A 732 1.79 27.82 -24.22
CA ARG A 732 0.45 27.32 -23.86
C ARG A 732 0.54 26.66 -22.49
N LEU A 733 0.09 27.37 -21.45
CA LEU A 733 -0.01 26.82 -20.09
C LEU A 733 -0.80 25.51 -20.09
N CYS A 734 -0.35 24.55 -19.29
CA CYS A 734 -0.94 23.22 -19.21
C CYS A 734 -2.39 23.27 -18.69
N ARG A 735 -3.31 22.60 -19.39
CA ARG A 735 -4.74 22.53 -19.06
C ARG A 735 -5.19 21.08 -18.98
N LEU A 736 -6.17 20.79 -18.13
CA LEU A 736 -6.74 19.45 -18.02
C LEU A 736 -7.38 19.02 -19.35
N CYS A 737 -7.16 17.77 -19.76
CA CYS A 737 -7.75 17.18 -20.95
C CYS A 737 -9.27 16.96 -20.79
N GLN A 738 -10.04 17.25 -21.83
CA GLN A 738 -11.51 17.35 -21.76
C GLN A 738 -12.19 16.14 -22.40
N CYS A 739 -11.98 14.95 -21.84
CA CYS A 739 -12.42 13.68 -22.44
C CYS A 739 -13.81 13.20 -22.00
N ASN A 740 -14.72 14.12 -21.65
CA ASN A 740 -16.14 13.86 -21.28
C ASN A 740 -16.34 12.70 -20.27
N ASP A 741 -15.45 12.57 -19.28
CA ASP A 741 -15.41 11.49 -18.28
C ASP A 741 -15.44 10.07 -18.88
N ASN A 742 -15.00 9.95 -20.14
CA ASN A 742 -14.92 8.73 -20.94
C ASN A 742 -13.46 8.24 -21.08
N ILE A 743 -12.63 8.48 -20.07
CA ILE A 743 -11.26 7.96 -19.92
C ILE A 743 -11.13 7.28 -18.55
N ASP A 744 -10.20 6.34 -18.40
CA ASP A 744 -9.83 5.83 -17.07
C ASP A 744 -8.87 6.83 -16.40
N PRO A 745 -9.25 7.55 -15.32
CA PRO A 745 -8.41 8.56 -14.69
C PRO A 745 -7.11 8.00 -14.04
N ASN A 746 -6.86 6.69 -14.15
CA ASN A 746 -5.68 6.01 -13.62
C ASN A 746 -4.73 5.50 -14.73
N ALA A 747 -5.16 5.54 -16.00
CA ALA A 747 -4.38 5.12 -17.15
C ALA A 747 -3.49 6.26 -17.67
N VAL A 748 -2.17 6.09 -17.59
CA VAL A 748 -1.20 7.07 -18.08
C VAL A 748 -1.34 7.28 -19.59
N GLY A 749 -1.27 8.53 -20.06
CA GLY A 749 -1.38 8.89 -21.47
C GLY A 749 -2.82 8.83 -22.00
N ASN A 750 -3.80 9.22 -21.17
CA ASN A 750 -5.20 9.34 -21.57
C ASN A 750 -5.42 10.31 -22.75
N CYS A 751 -4.57 11.32 -22.85
CA CYS A 751 -4.61 12.33 -23.90
C CYS A 751 -3.19 12.68 -24.40
N ASN A 752 -3.13 13.25 -25.59
CA ASN A 752 -1.91 13.78 -26.17
C ASN A 752 -1.49 15.08 -25.44
N ARG A 753 -0.36 15.04 -24.74
CA ARG A 753 0.17 16.15 -23.92
C ARG A 753 0.46 17.45 -24.68
N LEU A 754 0.48 17.44 -26.03
CA LEU A 754 0.71 18.62 -26.87
C LEU A 754 -0.56 19.15 -27.55
N THR A 755 -1.56 18.30 -27.83
CA THR A 755 -2.78 18.67 -28.58
C THR A 755 -4.07 18.63 -27.76
N GLY A 756 -4.12 17.84 -26.68
CA GLY A 756 -5.32 17.60 -25.87
C GLY A 756 -6.26 16.52 -26.41
N GLU A 757 -5.90 15.88 -27.52
CA GLU A 757 -6.67 14.78 -28.13
C GLU A 757 -6.74 13.57 -27.18
N CYS A 758 -7.93 13.04 -26.93
CA CYS A 758 -8.15 11.89 -26.06
C CYS A 758 -7.81 10.58 -26.80
N LEU A 759 -6.80 9.86 -26.30
CA LEU A 759 -6.21 8.69 -26.94
C LEU A 759 -6.77 7.35 -26.41
N LYS A 760 -7.37 7.36 -25.21
CA LYS A 760 -7.79 6.14 -24.47
C LYS A 760 -9.27 6.17 -24.06
N CYS A 761 -10.15 6.38 -25.03
CA CYS A 761 -11.59 6.39 -24.80
C CYS A 761 -12.11 5.03 -24.30
N ILE A 762 -12.79 5.03 -23.15
CA ILE A 762 -13.45 3.85 -22.55
C ILE A 762 -14.97 3.89 -22.81
N TYR A 763 -15.73 2.95 -22.22
CA TYR A 763 -17.19 2.80 -22.40
C TYR A 763 -17.65 2.69 -23.87
N ASN A 764 -16.79 2.16 -24.75
CA ASN A 764 -17.00 2.05 -26.20
C ASN A 764 -17.24 3.40 -26.91
N THR A 765 -16.64 4.47 -26.39
CA THR A 765 -16.64 5.79 -27.01
C THR A 765 -15.40 6.01 -27.89
N ALA A 766 -15.42 7.07 -28.69
CA ALA A 766 -14.36 7.48 -29.62
C ALA A 766 -14.48 8.98 -29.92
N GLY A 767 -13.50 9.53 -30.66
CA GLY A 767 -13.45 10.94 -31.02
C GLY A 767 -12.48 11.75 -30.16
N PHE A 768 -12.17 12.97 -30.61
CA PHE A 768 -11.12 13.82 -30.03
C PHE A 768 -11.38 14.11 -28.53
N TYR A 769 -12.64 14.13 -28.12
CA TYR A 769 -13.09 14.33 -26.74
C TYR A 769 -13.80 13.09 -26.16
N CYS A 770 -13.66 11.92 -26.78
CA CYS A 770 -14.45 10.71 -26.48
C CYS A 770 -15.97 10.98 -26.53
N ASP A 771 -16.39 11.75 -27.53
CA ASP A 771 -17.69 12.41 -27.68
C ASP A 771 -18.70 11.68 -28.56
N ARG A 772 -18.29 10.59 -29.25
CA ARG A 772 -19.15 9.72 -30.08
C ARG A 772 -19.03 8.26 -29.65
N CYS A 773 -19.99 7.42 -30.03
CA CYS A 773 -19.79 5.97 -29.93
C CYS A 773 -18.78 5.47 -30.96
N LYS A 774 -18.05 4.40 -30.62
CA LYS A 774 -17.15 3.68 -31.51
C LYS A 774 -17.95 2.86 -32.54
N ASP A 775 -17.37 2.61 -33.71
CA ASP A 775 -18.00 1.79 -34.74
C ASP A 775 -18.40 0.40 -34.21
N GLY A 776 -19.62 -0.03 -34.51
CA GLY A 776 -20.24 -1.24 -33.93
C GLY A 776 -20.95 -1.02 -32.58
N PHE A 777 -21.03 0.22 -32.09
CA PHE A 777 -21.75 0.59 -30.86
C PHE A 777 -22.69 1.78 -31.08
N PHE A 778 -23.73 1.88 -30.25
CA PHE A 778 -24.74 2.94 -30.29
C PHE A 778 -25.17 3.39 -28.89
N GLY A 779 -25.69 4.61 -28.77
CA GLY A 779 -26.24 5.14 -27.51
C GLY A 779 -25.89 6.60 -27.27
N ASN A 780 -25.80 6.99 -26.00
CA ASN A 780 -25.45 8.37 -25.60
C ASN A 780 -24.06 8.39 -24.94
N PRO A 781 -22.96 8.71 -25.66
CA PRO A 781 -21.62 8.73 -25.08
C PRO A 781 -21.47 9.71 -23.90
N LEU A 782 -22.32 10.73 -23.82
CA LEU A 782 -22.34 11.73 -22.75
C LEU A 782 -23.31 11.36 -21.59
N ALA A 783 -23.84 10.13 -21.56
CA ALA A 783 -24.65 9.68 -20.43
C ALA A 783 -23.82 9.62 -19.13
N PRO A 784 -24.36 10.05 -17.97
CA PRO A 784 -23.63 10.06 -16.71
C PRO A 784 -23.45 8.66 -16.10
N ASN A 785 -24.34 7.71 -16.41
CA ASN A 785 -24.21 6.32 -16.01
C ASN A 785 -23.41 5.53 -17.07
N PRO A 786 -22.28 4.89 -16.73
CA PRO A 786 -21.52 4.02 -17.65
C PRO A 786 -22.38 2.99 -18.38
N ALA A 787 -23.38 2.39 -17.70
CA ALA A 787 -24.25 1.40 -18.28
C ALA A 787 -25.20 1.95 -19.37
N ASP A 788 -25.32 3.28 -19.51
CA ASP A 788 -26.19 3.95 -20.49
C ASP A 788 -25.43 4.74 -21.56
N LYS A 789 -24.10 4.54 -21.65
CA LYS A 789 -23.24 5.11 -22.69
C LYS A 789 -23.40 4.35 -24.04
N CYS A 790 -22.35 3.71 -24.54
CA CYS A 790 -22.36 3.05 -25.86
C CYS A 790 -22.47 1.52 -25.75
N LYS A 791 -23.61 0.99 -26.20
CA LYS A 791 -24.01 -0.42 -26.18
C LYS A 791 -23.72 -1.06 -27.53
N ALA A 792 -23.34 -2.34 -27.57
CA ALA A 792 -22.97 -3.02 -28.82
C ALA A 792 -24.18 -3.19 -29.75
N CYS A 793 -23.99 -3.04 -31.07
CA CYS A 793 -25.05 -3.18 -32.07
C CYS A 793 -25.75 -4.55 -32.00
N ALA A 794 -25.00 -5.64 -31.78
CA ALA A 794 -25.51 -7.01 -31.68
C ALA A 794 -26.41 -7.45 -32.87
N CYS A 795 -26.06 -7.04 -34.09
CA CYS A 795 -26.79 -7.42 -35.31
C CYS A 795 -26.66 -8.93 -35.59
N ASN A 796 -27.76 -9.60 -35.93
CA ASN A 796 -27.78 -11.02 -36.30
C ASN A 796 -27.10 -11.22 -37.67
N PRO A 797 -26.04 -12.05 -37.77
CA PRO A 797 -25.28 -12.22 -39.01
C PRO A 797 -26.07 -12.90 -40.14
N TYR A 798 -27.16 -13.61 -39.84
CA TYR A 798 -28.03 -14.23 -40.85
C TYR A 798 -29.16 -13.31 -41.32
N GLY A 799 -29.49 -12.27 -40.54
CA GLY A 799 -30.55 -11.31 -40.82
C GLY A 799 -30.09 -9.93 -41.33
N THR A 800 -28.78 -9.66 -41.33
CA THR A 800 -28.21 -8.34 -41.62
C THR A 800 -27.60 -8.26 -43.03
N ALA A 801 -27.97 -7.25 -43.80
CA ALA A 801 -27.60 -7.10 -45.21
C ALA A 801 -26.12 -6.70 -45.44
N SER A 802 -25.46 -6.11 -44.43
CA SER A 802 -24.05 -5.71 -44.51
C SER A 802 -23.15 -6.64 -43.69
N ARG A 803 -22.16 -7.24 -44.36
CA ARG A 803 -21.10 -8.04 -43.71
C ARG A 803 -20.15 -7.23 -42.81
N GLN A 804 -20.26 -5.89 -42.80
CA GLN A 804 -19.43 -5.02 -41.96
C GLN A 804 -20.05 -4.75 -40.57
N GLY A 805 -21.23 -5.29 -40.25
CA GLY A 805 -21.75 -5.37 -38.88
C GLY A 805 -22.12 -4.05 -38.19
N GLY A 806 -22.11 -2.92 -38.92
CA GLY A 806 -22.49 -1.61 -38.39
C GLY A 806 -24.01 -1.44 -38.21
N CYS A 807 -24.39 -0.73 -37.16
CA CYS A 807 -25.76 -0.22 -36.94
C CYS A 807 -25.73 1.31 -36.80
N SER A 808 -26.91 1.94 -36.80
CA SER A 808 -27.06 3.37 -36.51
C SER A 808 -26.45 3.72 -35.13
N PRO A 809 -25.47 4.64 -35.02
CA PRO A 809 -24.80 4.96 -33.74
C PRO A 809 -25.70 5.69 -32.73
N VAL A 810 -26.89 6.14 -33.14
CA VAL A 810 -27.87 6.79 -32.26
C VAL A 810 -29.01 5.83 -31.89
N THR A 811 -29.59 5.12 -32.87
CA THR A 811 -30.80 4.31 -32.67
C THR A 811 -30.53 2.81 -32.53
N GLY A 812 -29.31 2.35 -32.81
CA GLY A 812 -28.93 0.95 -32.75
C GLY A 812 -29.53 0.06 -33.85
N GLN A 813 -30.28 0.61 -34.80
CA GLN A 813 -30.93 -0.17 -35.85
C GLN A 813 -29.90 -0.74 -36.82
N CYS A 814 -29.91 -2.07 -36.99
CA CYS A 814 -29.15 -2.80 -38.00
C CYS A 814 -29.87 -2.78 -39.36
N SER A 815 -29.12 -2.86 -40.46
CA SER A 815 -29.68 -2.90 -41.82
C SER A 815 -30.16 -4.31 -42.16
N CYS A 816 -31.46 -4.58 -42.02
CA CYS A 816 -32.01 -5.93 -42.18
C CYS A 816 -32.16 -6.37 -43.64
N LEU A 817 -32.13 -7.69 -43.84
CA LEU A 817 -32.47 -8.37 -45.10
C LEU A 817 -34.00 -8.38 -45.33
N PRO A 818 -34.47 -8.68 -46.56
CA PRO A 818 -35.90 -8.74 -46.86
C PRO A 818 -36.68 -9.67 -45.93
N HIS A 819 -37.83 -9.21 -45.46
CA HIS A 819 -38.73 -9.91 -44.53
C HIS A 819 -38.10 -10.29 -43.17
N VAL A 820 -37.04 -9.59 -42.77
CA VAL A 820 -36.42 -9.66 -41.45
C VAL A 820 -36.70 -8.38 -40.67
N THR A 821 -37.07 -8.52 -39.39
CA THR A 821 -37.48 -7.43 -38.51
C THR A 821 -36.75 -7.48 -37.15
N GLY A 822 -36.97 -6.45 -36.33
CA GLY A 822 -36.27 -6.22 -35.07
C GLY A 822 -35.08 -5.26 -35.20
N ARG A 823 -34.60 -4.74 -34.07
CA ARG A 823 -33.46 -3.79 -34.02
C ARG A 823 -32.16 -4.46 -34.48
N ASP A 824 -32.01 -5.72 -34.12
CA ASP A 824 -30.90 -6.64 -34.37
C ASP A 824 -31.09 -7.47 -35.65
N CYS A 825 -32.22 -7.35 -36.34
CA CYS A 825 -32.62 -8.24 -37.43
C CYS A 825 -32.71 -9.73 -36.98
N GLY A 826 -33.15 -9.96 -35.74
CA GLY A 826 -33.18 -11.28 -35.11
C GLY A 826 -34.40 -12.16 -35.43
N ALA A 827 -35.45 -11.62 -36.08
CA ALA A 827 -36.73 -12.30 -36.30
C ALA A 827 -37.26 -12.12 -37.74
N CYS A 828 -38.08 -13.06 -38.21
CA CYS A 828 -38.84 -12.90 -39.45
C CYS A 828 -40.08 -12.01 -39.25
N GLU A 829 -40.56 -11.39 -40.32
CA GLU A 829 -41.91 -10.81 -40.36
C GLU A 829 -42.99 -11.91 -40.20
N PRO A 830 -44.16 -11.63 -39.60
CA PRO A 830 -45.23 -12.62 -39.47
C PRO A 830 -45.68 -13.16 -40.83
N GLY A 831 -45.77 -14.50 -40.95
CA GLY A 831 -46.03 -15.18 -42.23
C GLY A 831 -44.76 -15.52 -43.04
N PHE A 832 -43.57 -15.33 -42.45
CA PHE A 832 -42.28 -15.72 -43.03
C PHE A 832 -41.42 -16.53 -42.04
N PHE A 833 -40.54 -17.38 -42.56
CA PHE A 833 -39.66 -18.31 -41.82
C PHE A 833 -38.25 -18.40 -42.46
N ASN A 834 -37.41 -19.31 -41.98
CA ASN A 834 -36.07 -19.61 -42.52
C ASN A 834 -35.05 -18.46 -42.50
N LEU A 835 -34.96 -17.72 -41.39
CA LEU A 835 -33.91 -16.70 -41.19
C LEU A 835 -32.47 -17.25 -41.37
N GLN A 836 -32.27 -18.55 -41.16
CA GLN A 836 -30.97 -19.21 -41.33
C GLN A 836 -30.50 -19.31 -42.79
N SER A 837 -31.34 -18.96 -43.77
CA SER A 837 -30.98 -18.87 -45.20
C SER A 837 -29.81 -17.92 -45.49
N GLY A 838 -29.59 -16.92 -44.62
CA GLY A 838 -28.64 -15.83 -44.85
C GLY A 838 -29.02 -14.89 -46.00
N ARG A 839 -30.27 -14.94 -46.48
CA ARG A 839 -30.80 -14.15 -47.61
C ARG A 839 -32.01 -13.28 -47.28
N GLY A 840 -32.59 -13.46 -46.10
CA GLY A 840 -33.90 -12.94 -45.70
C GLY A 840 -34.83 -14.08 -45.29
N CYS A 841 -36.07 -13.76 -44.91
CA CYS A 841 -37.06 -14.79 -44.59
C CYS A 841 -37.94 -15.14 -45.79
N GLU A 842 -38.29 -16.42 -45.90
CA GLU A 842 -39.10 -17.01 -46.96
C GLU A 842 -40.58 -17.11 -46.52
N ARG A 843 -41.52 -17.01 -47.45
CA ARG A 843 -42.96 -16.97 -47.12
C ARG A 843 -43.49 -18.35 -46.75
N CYS A 844 -44.38 -18.43 -45.75
CA CYS A 844 -44.96 -19.70 -45.28
C CYS A 844 -45.83 -20.45 -46.33
N ASP A 845 -46.43 -19.73 -47.29
CA ASP A 845 -47.31 -20.24 -48.36
C ASP A 845 -48.39 -21.26 -47.91
N CYS A 846 -48.93 -21.06 -46.71
CA CYS A 846 -50.00 -21.88 -46.12
C CYS A 846 -51.29 -21.86 -46.95
N HIS A 847 -51.91 -23.04 -47.10
CA HIS A 847 -53.15 -23.20 -47.86
C HIS A 847 -54.33 -22.49 -47.17
N ALA A 848 -54.93 -21.52 -47.86
CA ALA A 848 -55.89 -20.55 -47.31
C ALA A 848 -57.20 -21.15 -46.74
N LEU A 849 -57.51 -22.42 -47.01
CA LEU A 849 -58.64 -23.15 -46.42
C LEU A 849 -58.23 -24.26 -45.44
N GLY A 850 -56.96 -24.67 -45.46
CA GLY A 850 -56.45 -25.78 -44.64
C GLY A 850 -55.67 -25.34 -43.41
N SER A 851 -55.15 -24.11 -43.41
CA SER A 851 -54.51 -23.48 -42.26
C SER A 851 -55.51 -22.69 -41.40
N THR A 852 -55.21 -22.53 -40.12
CA THR A 852 -55.98 -21.75 -39.14
C THR A 852 -55.91 -20.24 -39.37
N ASN A 853 -54.71 -19.73 -39.70
CA ASN A 853 -54.39 -18.30 -39.68
C ASN A 853 -53.32 -17.88 -40.72
N GLY A 854 -52.79 -18.82 -41.51
CA GLY A 854 -51.75 -18.56 -42.50
C GLY A 854 -50.34 -18.32 -41.93
N GLN A 855 -50.14 -18.58 -40.63
CA GLN A 855 -48.83 -18.54 -39.98
C GLN A 855 -48.19 -19.93 -39.98
N CYS A 856 -46.86 -19.95 -39.98
CA CYS A 856 -46.06 -21.16 -39.85
C CYS A 856 -44.99 -21.01 -38.78
N ASP A 857 -44.47 -22.13 -38.29
CA ASP A 857 -43.32 -22.14 -37.39
C ASP A 857 -42.09 -21.48 -38.05
N VAL A 858 -41.52 -20.50 -37.34
CA VAL A 858 -40.48 -19.58 -37.84
C VAL A 858 -39.15 -20.27 -38.20
N ARG A 859 -38.98 -21.56 -37.90
CA ARG A 859 -37.80 -22.36 -38.25
C ARG A 859 -38.08 -23.42 -39.30
N THR A 860 -39.19 -24.14 -39.19
CA THR A 860 -39.51 -25.32 -40.00
C THR A 860 -40.44 -25.05 -41.17
N GLY A 861 -41.12 -23.91 -41.19
CA GLY A 861 -42.11 -23.58 -42.22
C GLY A 861 -43.41 -24.38 -42.10
N GLN A 862 -43.59 -25.18 -41.06
CA GLN A 862 -44.82 -25.94 -40.84
C GLN A 862 -45.97 -24.99 -40.49
N CYS A 863 -46.97 -24.90 -41.37
CA CYS A 863 -48.19 -24.14 -41.15
C CYS A 863 -49.04 -24.75 -40.04
N GLU A 864 -49.77 -23.92 -39.29
CA GLU A 864 -50.77 -24.39 -38.33
C GLU A 864 -52.03 -24.85 -39.10
N CYS A 865 -52.38 -26.14 -38.99
CA CYS A 865 -53.43 -26.79 -39.77
C CYS A 865 -54.74 -26.97 -39.00
N GLN A 866 -55.86 -26.98 -39.71
CA GLN A 866 -57.18 -27.35 -39.18
C GLN A 866 -57.23 -28.85 -38.80
N PRO A 867 -58.15 -29.28 -37.92
CA PRO A 867 -58.27 -30.68 -37.52
C PRO A 867 -58.45 -31.63 -38.71
N GLY A 868 -57.74 -32.77 -38.71
CA GLY A 868 -57.80 -33.73 -39.81
C GLY A 868 -57.09 -33.27 -41.10
N ILE A 869 -56.36 -32.15 -41.11
CA ILE A 869 -55.57 -31.66 -42.24
C ILE A 869 -54.08 -31.70 -41.90
N ALA A 870 -53.26 -32.14 -42.85
CA ALA A 870 -51.82 -32.29 -42.72
C ALA A 870 -51.07 -31.91 -44.00
N GLY A 871 -49.73 -31.91 -43.90
CA GLY A 871 -48.83 -31.36 -44.91
C GLY A 871 -48.15 -30.09 -44.41
N GLN A 872 -47.02 -29.72 -45.03
CA GLN A 872 -46.24 -28.56 -44.58
C GLN A 872 -47.01 -27.26 -44.75
N HIS A 873 -47.88 -27.19 -45.75
CA HIS A 873 -48.72 -26.04 -46.07
C HIS A 873 -50.21 -26.31 -45.77
N CYS A 874 -50.54 -27.40 -45.05
CA CYS A 874 -51.91 -27.83 -44.76
C CYS A 874 -52.74 -28.12 -46.02
N GLU A 875 -52.11 -28.76 -47.02
CA GLU A 875 -52.65 -28.92 -48.37
C GLU A 875 -53.52 -30.18 -48.60
N ARG A 876 -53.66 -31.08 -47.63
CA ARG A 876 -54.36 -32.37 -47.77
C ARG A 876 -54.93 -32.90 -46.45
N CYS A 877 -55.86 -33.85 -46.52
CA CYS A 877 -56.35 -34.53 -45.31
C CYS A 877 -55.26 -35.42 -44.67
N GLU A 878 -55.37 -35.61 -43.36
CA GLU A 878 -54.69 -36.67 -42.62
C GLU A 878 -55.14 -38.06 -43.11
N PRO A 879 -54.32 -39.11 -42.93
CA PRO A 879 -54.73 -40.48 -43.20
C PRO A 879 -56.03 -40.85 -42.47
N ASN A 880 -56.90 -41.59 -43.16
CA ASN A 880 -58.23 -42.01 -42.70
C ASN A 880 -59.21 -40.85 -42.48
N HIS A 881 -59.00 -39.69 -43.11
CA HIS A 881 -59.93 -38.57 -43.15
C HIS A 881 -60.32 -38.23 -44.60
N PHE A 882 -61.43 -37.50 -44.78
CA PHE A 882 -61.97 -37.11 -46.09
C PHE A 882 -62.66 -35.74 -46.06
N GLY A 883 -63.01 -35.22 -47.25
CA GLY A 883 -63.88 -34.04 -47.37
C GLY A 883 -63.19 -32.73 -46.97
N PHE A 884 -62.03 -32.46 -47.56
CA PHE A 884 -61.23 -31.26 -47.32
C PHE A 884 -62.05 -29.96 -47.45
N GLY A 885 -62.05 -29.14 -46.39
CA GLY A 885 -62.78 -27.88 -46.36
C GLY A 885 -62.43 -27.00 -45.15
N PRO A 886 -63.11 -25.86 -44.96
CA PRO A 886 -62.78 -24.86 -43.94
C PRO A 886 -63.07 -25.31 -42.49
N GLU A 887 -63.73 -26.45 -42.28
CA GLU A 887 -63.92 -27.08 -40.97
C GLU A 887 -62.88 -28.19 -40.69
N GLY A 888 -61.83 -28.31 -41.51
CA GLY A 888 -60.91 -29.45 -41.49
C GLY A 888 -61.35 -30.60 -42.40
N CYS A 889 -60.80 -31.80 -42.19
CA CYS A 889 -61.30 -33.04 -42.79
C CYS A 889 -61.98 -33.92 -41.74
N LYS A 890 -62.98 -34.69 -42.16
CA LYS A 890 -63.81 -35.52 -41.27
C LYS A 890 -63.30 -36.96 -41.26
N PRO A 891 -63.25 -37.65 -40.10
CA PRO A 891 -62.73 -39.01 -40.02
C PRO A 891 -63.63 -39.99 -40.77
N CYS A 892 -63.02 -40.96 -41.44
CA CYS A 892 -63.71 -41.97 -42.24
C CYS A 892 -64.47 -43.00 -41.38
N ASP A 893 -63.96 -43.30 -40.18
CA ASP A 893 -64.51 -44.29 -39.24
C ASP A 893 -64.88 -45.65 -39.88
N CYS A 894 -64.09 -46.11 -40.87
CA CYS A 894 -64.30 -47.40 -41.51
C CYS A 894 -64.06 -48.56 -40.54
N HIS A 895 -65.00 -49.50 -40.47
CA HIS A 895 -64.90 -50.66 -39.59
C HIS A 895 -63.75 -51.57 -40.02
N SER A 896 -62.77 -51.80 -39.13
CA SER A 896 -61.50 -52.47 -39.46
C SER A 896 -61.66 -53.90 -40.00
N GLU A 897 -62.65 -54.64 -39.50
CA GLU A 897 -62.95 -55.98 -40.00
C GLU A 897 -63.68 -55.96 -41.35
N GLY A 898 -64.65 -55.06 -41.52
CA GLY A 898 -65.59 -55.06 -42.64
C GLY A 898 -65.16 -54.23 -43.86
N SER A 899 -64.25 -53.27 -43.69
CA SER A 899 -63.70 -52.44 -44.78
C SER A 899 -62.42 -53.03 -45.37
N LEU A 900 -62.16 -52.75 -46.65
CA LEU A 900 -60.91 -53.09 -47.35
C LEU A 900 -59.75 -52.16 -46.95
N SER A 901 -60.06 -50.93 -46.54
CA SER A 901 -59.12 -49.92 -46.08
C SER A 901 -59.79 -49.04 -45.02
N LEU A 902 -58.98 -48.53 -44.07
CA LEU A 902 -59.43 -47.51 -43.11
C LEU A 902 -59.61 -46.12 -43.76
N GLN A 903 -59.03 -45.92 -44.95
CA GLN A 903 -59.27 -44.76 -45.80
C GLN A 903 -60.54 -44.95 -46.63
N CYS A 904 -61.51 -44.08 -46.43
CA CYS A 904 -62.70 -43.92 -47.25
C CYS A 904 -62.46 -43.03 -48.48
N LYS A 905 -63.40 -43.03 -49.42
CA LYS A 905 -63.41 -42.13 -50.59
C LYS A 905 -63.81 -40.70 -50.19
N ASP A 906 -63.60 -39.75 -51.09
CA ASP A 906 -63.83 -38.30 -50.87
C ASP A 906 -65.27 -37.93 -50.43
N ASN A 907 -66.24 -38.85 -50.63
CA ASN A 907 -67.63 -38.72 -50.21
C ASN A 907 -67.94 -39.39 -48.85
N GLY A 908 -66.93 -39.84 -48.11
CA GLY A 908 -67.06 -40.47 -46.78
C GLY A 908 -67.46 -41.94 -46.81
N ARG A 909 -67.53 -42.58 -47.99
CA ARG A 909 -67.92 -43.99 -48.10
C ARG A 909 -66.71 -44.92 -48.09
N CYS A 910 -66.70 -45.85 -47.16
CA CYS A 910 -65.73 -46.93 -47.06
C CYS A 910 -65.99 -48.01 -48.14
N GLU A 911 -64.94 -48.70 -48.59
CA GLU A 911 -65.08 -49.86 -49.47
C GLU A 911 -65.22 -51.14 -48.65
N CYS A 912 -66.32 -51.85 -48.80
CA CYS A 912 -66.65 -53.00 -47.96
C CYS A 912 -66.19 -54.33 -48.57
N LYS A 913 -65.77 -55.24 -47.71
CA LYS A 913 -65.56 -56.66 -48.03
C LYS A 913 -66.92 -57.32 -48.30
N GLN A 914 -66.91 -58.39 -49.08
CA GLN A 914 -68.13 -59.14 -49.43
C GLN A 914 -68.90 -59.58 -48.17
N GLY A 915 -70.22 -59.41 -48.18
CA GLY A 915 -71.10 -59.67 -47.03
C GLY A 915 -71.21 -58.53 -46.01
N PHE A 916 -70.38 -57.48 -46.11
CA PHE A 916 -70.48 -56.25 -45.31
C PHE A 916 -71.07 -55.09 -46.12
N VAL A 917 -71.93 -54.29 -45.47
CA VAL A 917 -72.62 -53.12 -46.04
C VAL A 917 -72.67 -51.96 -45.02
N GLY A 918 -73.34 -50.87 -45.38
CA GLY A 918 -73.33 -49.60 -44.66
C GLY A 918 -72.22 -48.68 -45.17
N ASN A 919 -72.30 -47.38 -44.87
CA ASN A 919 -71.30 -46.41 -45.34
C ASN A 919 -69.93 -46.59 -44.65
N ARG A 920 -69.90 -47.24 -43.47
CA ARG A 920 -68.70 -47.53 -42.68
C ARG A 920 -68.32 -49.02 -42.71
N CYS A 921 -69.04 -49.86 -43.47
CA CYS A 921 -68.87 -51.32 -43.52
C CYS A 921 -69.06 -52.00 -42.15
N ASP A 922 -69.98 -51.45 -41.37
CA ASP A 922 -70.32 -51.76 -39.98
C ASP A 922 -71.47 -52.78 -39.83
N GLN A 923 -72.11 -53.16 -40.95
CA GLN A 923 -73.34 -53.96 -40.98
C GLN A 923 -73.20 -55.16 -41.93
N CYS A 924 -74.02 -56.19 -41.77
CA CYS A 924 -74.07 -57.34 -42.69
C CYS A 924 -75.13 -57.15 -43.78
N GLU A 925 -74.86 -57.71 -44.96
CA GLU A 925 -75.76 -57.68 -46.12
C GLU A 925 -77.07 -58.46 -45.88
N GLU A 926 -78.13 -58.22 -46.68
CA GLU A 926 -79.36 -59.00 -46.57
C GLU A 926 -79.08 -60.50 -46.80
N ASN A 927 -79.60 -61.35 -45.91
CA ASN A 927 -79.27 -62.78 -45.79
C ASN A 927 -77.84 -63.09 -45.29
N TYR A 928 -77.14 -62.15 -44.68
CA TYR A 928 -75.92 -62.40 -43.89
C TYR A 928 -76.14 -62.02 -42.41
N PHE A 929 -75.47 -62.71 -41.49
CA PHE A 929 -75.50 -62.43 -40.05
C PHE A 929 -74.09 -62.39 -39.45
N TYR A 930 -73.91 -61.55 -38.42
CA TYR A 930 -72.61 -61.40 -37.76
C TYR A 930 -72.38 -62.54 -36.74
N ASN A 931 -71.29 -63.30 -36.90
CA ASN A 931 -70.98 -64.43 -36.02
C ASN A 931 -69.90 -64.04 -34.99
N ARG A 932 -70.22 -64.13 -33.69
CA ARG A 932 -69.28 -63.77 -32.62
C ARG A 932 -68.19 -64.83 -32.36
N SER A 933 -68.29 -66.01 -32.97
CA SER A 933 -67.32 -67.10 -32.86
C SER A 933 -66.39 -67.23 -34.08
N TRP A 934 -66.68 -66.51 -35.17
CA TRP A 934 -65.89 -66.43 -36.40
C TRP A 934 -66.01 -65.00 -36.95
N PRO A 935 -65.02 -64.11 -36.78
CA PRO A 935 -65.15 -62.69 -37.12
C PRO A 935 -65.54 -62.48 -38.60
N GLY A 936 -66.75 -61.98 -38.82
CA GLY A 936 -67.30 -61.80 -40.15
C GLY A 936 -68.83 -61.88 -40.22
N CYS A 937 -69.35 -61.40 -41.34
CA CYS A 937 -70.72 -61.65 -41.79
C CYS A 937 -70.77 -62.97 -42.56
N GLN A 938 -71.60 -63.93 -42.12
CA GLN A 938 -71.80 -65.23 -42.76
C GLN A 938 -73.19 -65.34 -43.39
N GLU A 939 -73.30 -66.01 -44.55
CA GLU A 939 -74.58 -66.21 -45.25
C GLU A 939 -75.54 -67.12 -44.45
N CYS A 940 -76.82 -66.76 -44.44
CA CYS A 940 -77.88 -67.47 -43.75
C CYS A 940 -78.25 -68.81 -44.43
N PRO A 941 -78.41 -69.92 -43.69
CA PRO A 941 -78.80 -71.20 -44.27
C PRO A 941 -80.11 -71.19 -45.08
N ALA A 942 -80.16 -72.05 -46.11
CA ALA A 942 -81.15 -72.05 -47.19
C ALA A 942 -82.64 -72.06 -46.79
N CYS A 943 -82.98 -72.39 -45.53
CA CYS A 943 -84.34 -72.30 -45.02
C CYS A 943 -84.93 -70.87 -45.11
N TYR A 944 -84.10 -69.83 -45.05
CA TYR A 944 -84.55 -68.43 -45.10
C TYR A 944 -85.22 -68.06 -46.43
N ARG A 945 -84.80 -68.68 -47.55
CA ARG A 945 -85.41 -68.47 -48.88
C ARG A 945 -86.84 -68.99 -48.98
N LEU A 946 -87.20 -70.05 -48.24
CA LEU A 946 -88.53 -70.69 -48.33
C LEU A 946 -89.66 -69.89 -47.68
N VAL A 947 -89.34 -68.86 -46.89
CA VAL A 947 -90.33 -67.99 -46.22
C VAL A 947 -90.65 -66.74 -47.06
N LYS A 948 -89.70 -66.23 -47.85
CA LYS A 948 -89.84 -64.98 -48.62
C LYS A 948 -90.91 -65.08 -49.73
N ASP A 949 -91.11 -66.27 -50.30
CA ASP A 949 -92.03 -66.50 -51.44
C ASP A 949 -93.52 -66.70 -51.06
N LYS A 950 -93.89 -66.64 -49.77
CA LYS A 950 -95.29 -66.91 -49.34
C LYS A 950 -96.03 -65.78 -48.63
N VAL A 951 -95.45 -64.57 -48.59
CA VAL A 951 -96.12 -63.35 -48.13
C VAL A 951 -96.00 -62.27 -49.20
N SER A 952 -96.93 -62.26 -50.15
CA SER A 952 -96.95 -61.30 -51.27
C SER A 952 -98.38 -61.07 -51.78
N CYS A 953 -99.07 -60.10 -51.17
CA CYS A 953 -100.32 -59.51 -51.66
C CYS A 953 -100.36 -58.00 -51.28
N PRO A 954 -101.13 -57.15 -52.00
CA PRO A 954 -100.64 -55.80 -52.29
C PRO A 954 -101.28 -54.66 -51.48
N GLN A 955 -100.45 -53.67 -51.16
CA GLN A 955 -100.74 -52.22 -51.07
C GLN A 955 -102.15 -51.79 -50.59
N GLY A 956 -102.28 -51.53 -49.27
CA GLY A 956 -103.50 -50.90 -48.72
C GLY A 956 -103.42 -50.40 -47.26
N ILE A 957 -103.14 -49.10 -47.09
CA ILE A 957 -103.61 -48.20 -46.01
C ILE A 957 -103.26 -48.53 -44.53
N CYS A 958 -102.34 -47.73 -43.96
CA CYS A 958 -102.17 -47.39 -42.53
C CYS A 958 -101.18 -46.20 -42.42
N SER A 959 -101.36 -45.02 -41.82
CA SER A 959 -102.51 -44.28 -41.23
C SER A 959 -103.14 -44.77 -39.91
N PHE A 960 -103.35 -43.96 -38.85
CA PHE A 960 -102.94 -42.56 -38.53
C PHE A 960 -103.30 -42.23 -37.03
N ILE A 961 -102.92 -41.03 -36.53
CA ILE A 961 -103.49 -40.25 -35.38
C ILE A 961 -102.99 -40.51 -33.92
N HIS A 962 -102.42 -39.42 -33.35
CA HIS A 962 -102.38 -38.87 -31.96
C HIS A 962 -102.36 -39.73 -30.68
N SER A 963 -101.65 -39.19 -29.68
CA SER A 963 -102.21 -38.99 -28.32
C SER A 963 -101.66 -37.71 -27.65
N SER A 964 -102.46 -37.04 -26.81
CA SER A 964 -102.09 -35.85 -26.02
C SER A 964 -102.87 -35.82 -24.69
N PHE A 965 -102.24 -35.35 -23.59
CA PHE A 965 -102.78 -35.29 -22.19
C PHE A 965 -103.02 -36.70 -21.56
N ILE A 966 -102.93 -36.93 -20.23
CA ILE A 966 -103.61 -36.27 -19.09
C ILE A 966 -102.83 -36.45 -17.75
N HIS A 967 -102.90 -35.42 -16.87
CA HIS A 967 -102.79 -35.34 -15.39
C HIS A 967 -101.79 -36.18 -14.53
N SER A 968 -100.92 -35.44 -13.81
CA SER A 968 -100.99 -35.13 -12.35
C SER A 968 -100.68 -36.16 -11.23
N LEU A 969 -99.90 -35.66 -10.26
CA LEU A 969 -99.81 -35.98 -8.81
C LEU A 969 -99.17 -37.29 -8.28
N PHE A 970 -98.46 -37.05 -7.16
CA PHE A 970 -97.84 -37.90 -6.11
C PHE A 970 -96.32 -38.15 -6.26
N SER A 971 -95.41 -37.64 -5.41
CA SER A 971 -95.33 -37.35 -3.94
C SER A 971 -94.68 -38.48 -3.14
N LEU A 972 -93.65 -38.09 -2.35
CA LEU A 972 -93.05 -38.85 -1.22
C LEU A 972 -92.22 -40.09 -1.65
N ASN A 973 -91.16 -40.54 -0.94
CA ASN A 973 -90.49 -39.95 0.22
C ASN A 973 -89.02 -40.44 0.40
N LEU A 974 -88.36 -39.85 1.41
CA LEU A 974 -87.54 -40.47 2.47
C LEU A 974 -87.41 -42.04 2.46
N ASP A 975 -86.32 -42.66 2.92
CA ASP A 975 -85.18 -42.13 3.69
C ASP A 975 -83.90 -43.01 3.66
N LYS A 976 -82.84 -42.48 4.30
CA LYS A 976 -82.05 -43.08 5.40
C LYS A 976 -82.46 -44.51 5.90
N SER A 977 -81.61 -45.36 6.49
CA SER A 977 -80.19 -45.29 6.91
C SER A 977 -79.77 -46.59 7.64
N PHE A 978 -78.57 -46.59 8.24
CA PHE A 978 -77.96 -47.60 9.13
C PHE A 978 -77.58 -48.94 8.48
N SER A 979 -76.63 -49.73 8.99
CA SER A 979 -75.40 -49.50 9.81
C SER A 979 -74.96 -50.86 10.35
N THR A 980 -73.65 -51.11 10.51
CA THR A 980 -73.04 -52.12 11.43
C THR A 980 -73.43 -53.60 11.18
N LEU A 981 -72.63 -54.64 11.49
CA LEU A 981 -71.25 -54.82 11.99
C LEU A 981 -70.83 -56.28 11.69
N ILE A 982 -69.53 -56.62 11.84
CA ILE A 982 -69.00 -58.01 12.03
C ILE A 982 -69.06 -58.91 10.74
N GLU A 983 -68.16 -59.84 10.39
CA GLU A 983 -67.02 -60.54 11.06
C GLU A 983 -65.85 -60.85 10.08
N CYS A 984 -64.63 -61.12 10.62
CA CYS A 984 -63.48 -61.96 10.16
C CYS A 984 -63.12 -62.22 8.66
N LEU A 985 -61.87 -62.46 8.22
CA LEU A 985 -60.46 -62.33 8.71
C LEU A 985 -59.53 -62.79 7.54
N PRO A 986 -58.21 -62.52 7.51
CA PRO A 986 -57.44 -61.34 7.96
C PRO A 986 -56.98 -60.47 6.76
N GLY A 987 -56.95 -59.13 6.80
CA GLY A 987 -57.26 -58.11 7.82
C GLY A 987 -57.20 -56.70 7.14
N ILE A 988 -56.89 -55.56 7.78
CA ILE A 988 -56.64 -55.21 9.19
C ILE A 988 -56.82 -53.66 9.37
N VAL A 989 -56.53 -53.12 10.56
CA VAL A 989 -56.45 -51.67 10.95
C VAL A 989 -55.56 -50.83 10.00
N LEU A 990 -55.79 -49.54 9.67
CA LEU A 990 -56.92 -48.57 9.58
C LEU A 990 -56.44 -47.46 8.56
N ASN A 991 -57.20 -46.69 7.77
CA ASN A 991 -58.62 -46.25 7.69
C ASN A 991 -58.96 -44.88 8.38
N THR A 992 -60.12 -44.30 8.04
CA THR A 992 -60.72 -42.99 8.43
C THR A 992 -60.08 -41.75 7.75
N ASN A 993 -60.70 -40.57 7.50
CA ASN A 993 -62.10 -40.03 7.48
C ASN A 993 -62.02 -38.57 6.90
N ASN A 994 -63.05 -37.88 6.37
CA ASN A 994 -64.38 -38.27 5.84
C ASN A 994 -65.00 -37.18 4.92
N GLU A 995 -65.89 -37.61 4.02
CA GLU A 995 -67.19 -36.99 3.59
C GLU A 995 -67.38 -35.61 2.89
N LYS A 996 -68.18 -35.69 1.79
CA LYS A 996 -69.37 -34.89 1.37
C LYS A 996 -69.24 -33.37 1.10
N ILE A 997 -69.46 -32.89 -0.14
CA ILE A 997 -70.73 -32.73 -0.92
C ILE A 997 -71.64 -31.58 -0.42
N TYR A 998 -71.78 -30.50 -1.23
CA TYR A 998 -73.04 -30.10 -1.90
C TYR A 998 -72.80 -29.07 -3.04
N LYS A 999 -73.79 -28.91 -3.94
CA LYS A 999 -73.81 -27.98 -5.10
C LYS A 999 -74.68 -26.72 -4.82
N THR A 1000 -74.79 -25.84 -5.83
CA THR A 1000 -76.00 -25.08 -6.25
C THR A 1000 -76.01 -23.57 -5.91
N VAL A 1001 -76.37 -22.62 -6.80
CA VAL A 1001 -76.44 -22.55 -8.29
C VAL A 1001 -76.71 -21.08 -8.76
N LEU A 1002 -76.49 -20.77 -10.05
CA LEU A 1002 -76.91 -19.54 -10.77
C LEU A 1002 -76.23 -18.21 -10.29
N LEU A 1003 -76.28 -17.10 -11.03
CA LEU A 1003 -77.13 -16.74 -12.19
C LEU A 1003 -76.35 -16.00 -13.32
N LEU A 1004 -76.97 -15.98 -14.51
CA LEU A 1004 -76.62 -15.27 -15.77
C LEU A 1004 -76.08 -13.83 -15.54
N GLY A 1005 -75.32 -13.19 -16.42
CA GLY A 1005 -75.13 -13.25 -17.89
C GLY A 1005 -74.53 -11.90 -18.33
N VAL A 1006 -74.55 -11.44 -19.59
CA VAL A 1006 -74.99 -12.00 -20.88
C VAL A 1006 -74.33 -11.15 -22.00
N LEU A 1007 -74.21 -11.70 -23.21
CA LEU A 1007 -73.95 -11.08 -24.55
C LEU A 1007 -73.43 -9.61 -24.63
N GLY A 1008 -72.40 -9.28 -25.43
CA GLY A 1008 -71.65 -10.07 -26.42
C GLY A 1008 -71.13 -9.19 -27.58
N TRP A 1009 -70.96 -9.80 -28.76
CA TRP A 1009 -70.76 -9.18 -30.09
C TRP A 1009 -69.41 -8.47 -30.37
N SER A 1010 -68.61 -9.10 -31.23
CA SER A 1010 -67.75 -8.39 -32.21
C SER A 1010 -68.63 -7.60 -33.21
N PRO A 1011 -68.07 -6.65 -33.98
CA PRO A 1011 -67.50 -7.07 -35.27
C PRO A 1011 -66.30 -6.25 -35.80
N ALA A 1012 -65.65 -6.83 -36.81
CA ALA A 1012 -65.12 -6.20 -38.03
C ALA A 1012 -64.21 -4.93 -37.97
N SER A 1013 -62.94 -5.14 -38.37
CA SER A 1013 -62.19 -4.40 -39.41
C SER A 1013 -62.55 -2.93 -39.75
N GLY A 1014 -61.54 -2.05 -39.86
CA GLY A 1014 -61.75 -0.76 -40.57
C GLY A 1014 -60.62 0.26 -40.45
N SER A 1015 -59.59 0.11 -41.27
CA SER A 1015 -58.47 1.02 -41.53
C SER A 1015 -58.74 2.55 -41.66
N LEU A 1016 -57.72 3.32 -41.25
CA LEU A 1016 -57.20 4.58 -41.86
C LEU A 1016 -57.73 5.99 -41.48
N LEU A 1017 -56.77 6.93 -41.55
CA LEU A 1017 -56.84 8.41 -41.75
C LEU A 1017 -57.30 9.35 -40.61
N SER A 1018 -56.33 9.69 -39.76
CA SER A 1018 -55.86 11.07 -39.47
C SER A 1018 -56.85 12.25 -39.29
N GLY A 1019 -57.02 12.66 -38.02
CA GLY A 1019 -56.69 14.02 -37.54
C GLY A 1019 -57.77 15.13 -37.56
N GLU A 1020 -58.07 15.69 -36.37
CA GLU A 1020 -58.47 17.10 -36.13
C GLU A 1020 -58.35 17.46 -34.61
N PRO A 1021 -58.47 18.73 -34.17
CA PRO A 1021 -58.02 19.18 -32.84
C PRO A 1021 -59.10 19.60 -31.80
N ALA A 1022 -58.68 19.59 -30.53
CA ALA A 1022 -59.00 20.56 -29.45
C ALA A 1022 -60.46 20.96 -29.09
N SER A 1023 -61.04 20.17 -28.15
CA SER A 1023 -61.53 20.64 -26.83
C SER A 1023 -62.92 21.30 -26.61
N SER A 1024 -63.43 21.09 -25.38
CA SER A 1024 -64.23 22.03 -24.53
C SER A 1024 -65.78 22.04 -24.55
N CYS A 1025 -66.40 21.24 -23.66
CA CYS A 1025 -67.55 21.56 -22.75
C CYS A 1025 -67.80 20.34 -21.82
N LEU A 1026 -67.96 20.41 -20.48
CA LEU A 1026 -68.99 21.04 -19.63
C LEU A 1026 -70.40 20.39 -19.82
N SER A 1027 -71.17 19.97 -18.79
CA SER A 1027 -71.02 20.12 -17.32
C SER A 1027 -71.82 19.06 -16.51
N LEU A 1028 -71.61 19.04 -15.18
CA LEU A 1028 -72.09 18.15 -14.11
C LEU A 1028 -73.54 17.57 -14.17
N CYS A 1029 -73.72 16.33 -13.65
CA CYS A 1029 -74.63 16.07 -12.51
C CYS A 1029 -74.48 14.69 -11.79
N LEU A 1030 -74.50 14.79 -10.46
CA LEU A 1030 -74.86 13.91 -9.32
C LEU A 1030 -75.55 12.53 -9.49
N PRO A 1031 -75.63 11.69 -8.41
CA PRO A 1031 -74.90 11.67 -7.13
C PRO A 1031 -74.02 10.39 -6.97
N LEU A 1032 -73.08 10.20 -6.04
CA LEU A 1032 -72.70 10.78 -4.74
C LEU A 1032 -73.37 10.14 -3.49
N CYS A 1033 -72.76 9.08 -2.96
CA CYS A 1033 -72.71 8.76 -1.52
C CYS A 1033 -71.46 7.92 -1.14
N LEU A 1034 -70.46 8.61 -0.56
CA LEU A 1034 -70.04 8.50 0.86
C LEU A 1034 -69.78 7.08 1.42
N LEU A 1035 -68.54 6.76 1.79
CA LEU A 1035 -67.91 6.93 3.13
C LEU A 1035 -68.51 6.00 4.22
N VAL A 1036 -67.78 5.40 5.18
CA VAL A 1036 -66.34 5.13 5.42
C VAL A 1036 -66.25 4.38 6.77
N MET A 1037 -65.16 3.64 7.05
CA MET A 1037 -64.84 3.07 8.38
C MET A 1037 -65.82 1.99 8.92
N SER A 1038 -65.50 1.16 9.92
CA SER A 1038 -64.22 0.50 10.30
C SER A 1038 -64.45 -0.47 11.46
N LEU A 1039 -63.55 -1.46 11.66
CA LEU A 1039 -63.41 -2.24 12.91
C LEU A 1039 -64.63 -3.17 13.25
N CYS A 1040 -64.62 -4.09 14.23
CA CYS A 1040 -63.59 -4.52 15.19
C CYS A 1040 -63.86 -5.94 15.76
N GLN A 1041 -62.79 -6.60 16.22
CA GLN A 1041 -62.77 -7.66 17.26
C GLN A 1041 -63.50 -8.97 16.91
N ILE A 1042 -63.24 -10.14 17.51
CA ILE A 1042 -62.99 -10.55 18.92
C ILE A 1042 -62.06 -11.77 18.88
N ASN A 1043 -61.06 -12.02 19.74
CA ASN A 1043 -60.48 -11.39 20.95
C ASN A 1043 -59.00 -11.90 21.08
N LYS A 1044 -58.10 -11.54 22.01
CA LYS A 1044 -58.25 -11.07 23.40
C LYS A 1044 -56.94 -10.40 23.92
N ILE A 1045 -57.07 -9.25 24.59
CA ILE A 1045 -56.36 -8.85 25.85
C ILE A 1045 -54.80 -8.84 25.86
N LYS A 1046 -54.09 -7.75 26.23
CA LYS A 1046 -54.47 -6.43 26.80
C LYS A 1046 -53.24 -5.45 26.88
N ASN A 1047 -53.44 -4.29 27.54
CA ASN A 1047 -52.43 -3.48 28.26
C ASN A 1047 -51.40 -2.64 27.46
N LEU A 1048 -50.62 -1.70 28.06
CA LEU A 1048 -50.97 -0.60 28.99
C LEU A 1048 -49.88 0.52 28.99
N LYS A 1049 -50.19 1.74 28.48
CA LYS A 1049 -49.54 3.06 28.83
C LYS A 1049 -48.05 3.21 28.42
N LYS A 1050 -47.39 4.38 28.46
CA LYS A 1050 -47.80 5.77 28.79
C LYS A 1050 -47.96 6.62 27.50
N LYS A 1051 -47.54 7.90 27.38
CA LYS A 1051 -47.85 8.76 26.19
C LYS A 1051 -47.20 10.19 26.16
N LYS A 1052 -46.67 10.63 24.98
CA LYS A 1052 -46.67 11.99 24.34
C LYS A 1052 -45.33 12.73 24.02
N LYS A 1053 -45.19 13.08 22.71
CA LYS A 1053 -44.82 14.41 22.11
C LYS A 1053 -43.35 14.93 22.32
N LYS A 1054 -42.78 15.86 21.51
CA LYS A 1054 -43.37 16.90 20.62
C LYS A 1054 -42.36 17.44 19.54
N LYS A 1055 -42.82 17.66 18.29
CA LYS A 1055 -42.32 18.59 17.21
C LYS A 1055 -40.86 18.52 16.68
N ARG A 1056 -40.74 18.64 15.33
CA ARG A 1056 -39.84 19.49 14.46
C ARG A 1056 -38.55 20.08 15.09
N LEU A 1057 -37.41 20.20 14.40
CA LEU A 1057 -37.21 20.69 12.99
C LEU A 1057 -35.76 20.44 12.47
N CYS A 1058 -35.56 20.53 11.14
CA CYS A 1058 -34.31 20.78 10.37
C CYS A 1058 -33.21 19.70 10.26
N SER A 1059 -32.67 19.63 9.02
CA SER A 1059 -31.38 19.09 8.52
C SER A 1059 -30.95 17.66 8.86
N PHE A 1060 -30.22 16.97 7.99
CA PHE A 1060 -29.75 17.32 6.62
C PHE A 1060 -30.12 16.19 5.65
#